data_AF-A0A084VYG0-F1
#
_entry.id   AF-A0A084VYG0-F1
#
_cell.length_a   1.000
_cell.length_b   1.000
_cell.length_c   1.000
_cell.angle_alpha   90.00
_cell.angle_beta   90.00
_cell.angle_gamma   90.00
#
_symmetry.space_group_name_H-M   'P 1'
#
loop_
_entity.id
_entity.type
_entity.pdbx_description
1 polymer ?
#
loop_
_entity_poly.entity_id
_entity_poly.type
_entity_poly.pdbx_seq_one_letter_code
_entity_poly.pdbx_strand_id
1 'polypeptide(L)'
;MALEVSTENGYFHGYAKKFRRALGTKEFEQFVALTTDQERFRFVNELKWRVVNDLPLERVQDEGKALEKALECQAEGRRLAQDEDWHGALKCYNQTYLLIPEENAHEKALLLDYRAQVLLQLGKTDQSLEDIDRAIAYGIPEDRLSGLWERKAQIFQSKKDFKAAVECYDKTVHYLKHCCALTDTERDAKIAELQKVTETVYYQYKNVQKYLEPPKGDRVFRPHLDGGVLYESNETDGRFATAQTNLRPNQLILKEKPHVAALVKEYSLTHCCHCFERIEILYCCPNCTDVVFCSGRCERIACETYHRYECGFLRTLWKSGATIVSHLALRIIAQKPYSYFEGIRDELPNLVPSVTDKLTSDDYRKVFNLVTHSDKRDQEDYLIWTLMATMLSDILRQGNYTTIQPDDGFLGYLLLHNLQIVNYSAHDVSEVQRKRPNEAGTSVAIGAALYPMLALFNHSCDPGIVRYFTGTTVYVRTIKNIAAGSIIAENYGPLYMKAPRTERRESLASNYRFECRCQACEADWPSYADMDQSVIRFRCTGPTCQEALLFDLSSECYTMRCDACGQTVDIMERIRLLQEANMVSRFNEASHLYSVGFFEQALSKYAAIMAIMDQILMPPYRDYHLCQQGIRRCCLDLGSCYVECPNTEK
;
A
#
# COMPACT_ATOMS: atom_id res chain seq x y z
N MET A 1 -0.10 15.57 -6.78
CA MET A 1 -1.30 16.34 -7.23
C MET A 1 -2.13 16.55 -5.97
N ALA A 2 -2.53 17.78 -5.62
CA ALA A 2 -3.54 17.96 -4.58
C ALA A 2 -4.78 17.22 -5.07
N LEU A 3 -5.25 16.27 -4.29
CA LEU A 3 -6.38 15.47 -4.66
C LEU A 3 -7.64 16.28 -4.36
N GLU A 4 -8.40 16.61 -5.40
CA GLU A 4 -9.74 17.18 -5.21
C GLU A 4 -10.55 16.28 -4.27
N VAL A 5 -11.49 16.83 -3.52
CA VAL A 5 -12.35 16.01 -2.65
C VAL A 5 -13.35 15.18 -3.44
N SER A 6 -13.71 15.65 -4.65
CA SER A 6 -14.58 14.97 -5.60
C SER A 6 -14.25 15.38 -7.03
N THR A 7 -14.38 14.45 -7.98
CA THR A 7 -14.29 14.70 -9.42
C THR A 7 -15.60 15.21 -10.01
N GLU A 8 -15.53 15.90 -11.16
CA GLU A 8 -16.73 16.41 -11.85
C GLU A 8 -17.66 15.33 -12.40
N ASN A 9 -17.19 14.08 -12.53
CA ASN A 9 -17.92 12.98 -13.15
C ASN A 9 -18.97 12.32 -12.24
N GLY A 10 -19.02 12.71 -10.96
CA GLY A 10 -19.96 12.12 -9.99
C GLY A 10 -21.07 13.08 -9.56
N TYR A 11 -22.12 12.51 -8.96
CA TYR A 11 -23.30 13.29 -8.55
C TYR A 11 -23.00 14.31 -7.44
N PHE A 12 -21.92 14.11 -6.65
CA PHE A 12 -21.58 14.99 -5.53
C PHE A 12 -21.21 16.41 -6.00
N HIS A 13 -20.51 16.55 -7.12
CA HIS A 13 -20.16 17.87 -7.66
C HIS A 13 -21.41 18.68 -8.03
N GLY A 14 -22.39 18.02 -8.65
CA GLY A 14 -23.70 18.61 -8.94
C GLY A 14 -24.44 19.02 -7.66
N TYR A 15 -24.42 18.15 -6.64
CA TYR A 15 -24.97 18.43 -5.32
C TYR A 15 -24.29 19.64 -4.64
N ALA A 16 -22.95 19.71 -4.65
CA ALA A 16 -22.19 20.83 -4.09
C ALA A 16 -22.49 22.16 -4.79
N LYS A 17 -22.55 22.18 -6.12
CA LYS A 17 -22.94 23.36 -6.90
C LYS A 17 -24.35 23.84 -6.55
N LYS A 18 -25.30 22.92 -6.35
CA LYS A 18 -26.68 23.26 -5.94
C LYS A 18 -26.72 23.79 -4.50
N PHE A 19 -26.03 23.14 -3.56
CA PHE A 19 -25.93 23.61 -2.18
C PHE A 19 -25.37 25.04 -2.12
N ARG A 20 -24.28 25.30 -2.85
CA ARG A 20 -23.68 26.63 -2.93
C ARG A 20 -24.64 27.71 -3.47
N ARG A 21 -25.47 27.37 -4.46
CA ARG A 21 -26.50 28.26 -5.01
C ARG A 21 -27.67 28.49 -4.05
N ALA A 22 -27.96 27.51 -3.20
CA ALA A 22 -29.01 27.60 -2.18
C ALA A 22 -28.59 28.45 -0.97
N LEU A 23 -27.28 28.67 -0.77
CA LEU A 23 -26.75 29.62 0.21
C LEU A 23 -26.84 31.05 -0.33
N GLY A 24 -27.59 31.90 0.37
CA GLY A 24 -27.63 33.33 0.08
C GLY A 24 -26.28 34.00 0.38
N THR A 25 -26.06 35.20 -0.16
CA THR A 25 -24.80 35.96 0.03
C THR A 25 -24.44 36.12 1.51
N LYS A 26 -25.40 36.49 2.36
CA LYS A 26 -25.18 36.67 3.81
C LYS A 26 -24.81 35.36 4.52
N GLU A 27 -25.39 34.24 4.11
CA GLU A 27 -25.09 32.92 4.70
C GLU A 27 -23.68 32.46 4.29
N PHE A 28 -23.28 32.74 3.05
CA PHE A 28 -21.91 32.47 2.62
C PHE A 28 -20.91 33.38 3.34
N GLU A 29 -21.21 34.66 3.53
CA GLU A 29 -20.39 35.57 4.36
C GLU A 29 -20.28 35.08 5.81
N GLN A 30 -21.36 34.54 6.38
CA GLN A 30 -21.33 33.90 7.70
C GLN A 30 -20.40 32.69 7.71
N PHE A 31 -20.49 31.81 6.71
CA PHE A 31 -19.61 30.64 6.58
C PHE A 31 -18.12 31.06 6.52
N VAL A 32 -17.80 32.07 5.71
CA VAL A 32 -16.44 32.61 5.55
C VAL A 32 -15.91 33.18 6.87
N ALA A 33 -16.79 33.76 7.70
CA ALA A 33 -16.41 34.34 8.98
C ALA A 33 -16.16 33.29 10.09
N LEU A 34 -16.54 32.03 9.90
CA LEU A 34 -16.29 30.95 10.87
C LEU A 34 -14.79 30.67 10.95
N THR A 35 -14.30 30.39 12.16
CA THR A 35 -12.85 30.25 12.40
C THR A 35 -12.44 28.80 12.61
N THR A 36 -13.34 27.96 13.10
CA THR A 36 -13.06 26.55 13.41
C THR A 36 -13.77 25.59 12.46
N ASP A 37 -13.18 24.42 12.26
CA ASP A 37 -13.78 23.35 11.45
C ASP A 37 -15.06 22.79 12.09
N GLN A 38 -15.17 22.81 13.41
CA GLN A 38 -16.38 22.40 14.12
C GLN A 38 -17.55 23.35 13.83
N GLU A 39 -17.30 24.67 13.84
CA GLU A 39 -18.30 25.67 13.45
C GLU A 39 -18.73 25.50 12.00
N ARG A 40 -17.77 25.35 11.07
CA ARG A 40 -18.04 25.14 9.65
C ARG A 40 -18.90 23.90 9.41
N PHE A 41 -18.53 22.79 10.03
CA PHE A 41 -19.29 21.55 9.92
C PHE A 41 -20.72 21.74 10.44
N ARG A 42 -20.90 22.30 11.63
CA ARG A 42 -22.25 22.55 12.20
C ARG A 42 -23.10 23.40 11.26
N PHE A 43 -22.55 24.51 10.77
CA PHE A 43 -23.22 25.40 9.84
C PHE A 43 -23.70 24.67 8.57
N VAL A 44 -22.82 23.91 7.91
CA VAL A 44 -23.17 23.19 6.68
C VAL A 44 -24.14 22.03 6.97
N ASN A 45 -23.92 21.30 8.07
CA ASN A 45 -24.77 20.18 8.47
C ASN A 45 -26.20 20.62 8.82
N GLU A 46 -26.37 21.79 9.42
CA GLU A 46 -27.67 22.40 9.71
C GLU A 46 -28.40 22.90 8.47
N LEU A 47 -27.69 23.20 7.38
CA LEU A 47 -28.30 23.77 6.15
C LEU A 47 -28.45 22.74 5.02
N LYS A 48 -27.76 21.59 5.09
CA LYS A 48 -27.75 20.58 4.01
C LYS A 48 -29.14 20.05 3.65
N TRP A 49 -30.11 20.10 4.57
CA TRP A 49 -31.50 19.66 4.33
C TRP A 49 -32.21 20.45 3.23
N ARG A 50 -31.76 21.67 2.90
CA ARG A 50 -32.33 22.47 1.79
C ARG A 50 -32.22 21.80 0.42
N VAL A 51 -31.29 20.84 0.27
CA VAL A 51 -31.01 20.13 -0.99
C VAL A 51 -30.87 18.61 -0.80
N VAL A 52 -31.25 18.06 0.36
CA VAL A 52 -30.97 16.66 0.73
C VAL A 52 -31.55 15.62 -0.22
N ASN A 53 -32.70 15.90 -0.86
CA ASN A 53 -33.33 14.98 -1.81
C ASN A 53 -32.46 14.73 -3.06
N ASP A 54 -31.43 15.54 -3.29
CA ASP A 54 -30.56 15.44 -4.46
C ASP A 54 -29.26 14.64 -4.19
N LEU A 55 -28.99 14.24 -2.94
CA LEU A 55 -27.83 13.43 -2.60
C LEU A 55 -28.25 11.95 -2.44
N PRO A 56 -28.10 11.11 -3.49
CA PRO A 56 -28.49 9.71 -3.44
C PRO A 56 -27.48 8.88 -2.63
N LEU A 57 -27.47 9.07 -1.31
CA LEU A 57 -26.69 8.28 -0.38
C LEU A 57 -27.50 7.05 0.06
N GLU A 58 -27.53 6.04 -0.79
CA GLU A 58 -28.23 4.79 -0.52
C GLU A 58 -27.27 3.72 -0.01
N ARG A 59 -27.71 3.00 1.04
CA ARG A 59 -27.07 1.78 1.52
C ARG A 59 -27.60 0.61 0.70
N VAL A 60 -26.75 0.05 -0.12
CA VAL A 60 -27.09 -1.10 -0.97
C VAL A 60 -26.60 -2.36 -0.28
N GLN A 61 -27.50 -3.06 0.42
CA GLN A 61 -27.24 -4.40 0.95
C GLN A 61 -27.70 -5.44 -0.09
N ASP A 62 -26.90 -6.48 -0.33
CA ASP A 62 -27.19 -7.62 -1.20
C ASP A 62 -27.33 -7.40 -2.73
N GLU A 63 -26.92 -6.26 -3.29
CA GLU A 63 -26.73 -6.18 -4.74
C GLU A 63 -25.47 -6.93 -5.19
N GLY A 64 -25.56 -8.25 -5.29
CA GLY A 64 -24.56 -9.06 -5.97
C GLY A 64 -24.48 -10.50 -5.50
N LYS A 65 -24.77 -10.78 -4.22
CA LYS A 65 -24.83 -12.15 -3.70
C LYS A 65 -26.13 -12.79 -4.17
N ALA A 66 -26.02 -13.90 -4.88
CA ALA A 66 -27.13 -14.58 -5.51
C ALA A 66 -26.81 -16.06 -5.60
N LEU A 67 -27.55 -16.87 -4.85
CA LEU A 67 -27.32 -18.32 -4.78
C LEU A 67 -27.40 -18.98 -6.16
N GLU A 68 -28.40 -18.63 -6.97
CA GLU A 68 -28.59 -19.16 -8.32
C GLU A 68 -27.34 -18.95 -9.19
N LYS A 69 -26.83 -17.71 -9.28
CA LYS A 69 -25.61 -17.37 -10.02
C LYS A 69 -24.37 -18.05 -9.45
N ALA A 70 -24.31 -18.21 -8.13
CA ALA A 70 -23.22 -18.94 -7.49
C ALA A 70 -23.24 -20.42 -7.93
N LEU A 71 -24.40 -21.08 -7.91
CA LEU A 71 -24.53 -22.49 -8.31
C LEU A 71 -24.22 -22.70 -9.79
N GLU A 72 -24.56 -21.75 -10.67
CA GLU A 72 -24.12 -21.75 -12.08
C GLU A 72 -22.59 -21.72 -12.21
N CYS A 73 -21.93 -20.79 -11.51
CA CYS A 73 -20.46 -20.70 -11.50
C CYS A 73 -19.83 -21.99 -10.92
N GLN A 74 -20.43 -22.56 -9.89
CA GLN A 74 -19.95 -23.79 -9.27
C GLN A 74 -20.06 -24.98 -10.23
N ALA A 75 -21.16 -25.08 -10.98
CA ALA A 75 -21.37 -26.13 -11.97
C ALA A 75 -20.32 -26.05 -13.09
N GLU A 76 -20.04 -24.84 -13.58
CA GLU A 76 -18.98 -24.60 -14.56
C GLU A 76 -17.60 -24.94 -14.00
N GLY A 77 -17.32 -24.55 -12.75
CA GLY A 77 -16.06 -24.92 -12.07
C GLY A 77 -15.86 -26.42 -11.97
N ARG A 78 -16.93 -27.20 -11.72
CA ARG A 78 -16.87 -28.67 -11.72
C ARG A 78 -16.60 -29.23 -13.12
N ARG A 79 -17.22 -28.67 -14.16
CA ARG A 79 -16.99 -29.07 -15.55
C ARG A 79 -15.52 -28.84 -15.94
N LEU A 80 -14.97 -27.66 -15.65
CA LEU A 80 -13.56 -27.34 -15.91
C LEU A 80 -12.60 -28.23 -15.12
N ALA A 81 -12.94 -28.56 -13.87
CA ALA A 81 -12.14 -29.50 -13.08
C ALA A 81 -12.16 -30.93 -13.66
N GLN A 82 -13.26 -31.36 -14.28
CA GLN A 82 -13.33 -32.65 -15.00
C GLN A 82 -12.47 -32.64 -16.27
N ASP A 83 -12.37 -31.48 -16.93
CA ASP A 83 -11.51 -31.25 -18.10
C ASP A 83 -10.04 -30.99 -17.72
N GLU A 84 -9.68 -31.10 -16.44
CA GLU A 84 -8.35 -30.80 -15.87
C GLU A 84 -7.89 -29.34 -16.05
N ASP A 85 -8.80 -28.42 -16.37
CA ASP A 85 -8.53 -26.97 -16.32
C ASP A 85 -8.66 -26.45 -14.89
N TRP A 86 -7.60 -26.70 -14.11
CA TRP A 86 -7.53 -26.32 -12.70
C TRP A 86 -7.56 -24.80 -12.47
N HIS A 87 -7.00 -24.01 -13.37
CA HIS A 87 -6.98 -22.54 -13.23
C HIS A 87 -8.36 -21.96 -13.54
N GLY A 88 -9.02 -22.43 -14.59
CA GLY A 88 -10.40 -22.08 -14.90
C GLY A 88 -11.37 -22.49 -13.78
N ALA A 89 -11.20 -23.70 -13.23
CA ALA A 89 -11.99 -24.18 -12.10
C ALA A 89 -11.80 -23.31 -10.84
N LEU A 90 -10.55 -22.95 -10.49
CA LEU A 90 -10.27 -22.07 -9.35
C LEU A 90 -10.92 -20.70 -9.52
N LYS A 91 -10.87 -20.11 -10.73
CA LYS A 91 -11.53 -18.84 -11.04
C LYS A 91 -13.04 -18.93 -10.79
N CYS A 92 -13.68 -20.01 -11.26
CA CYS A 92 -15.11 -20.24 -11.05
C CYS A 92 -15.46 -20.43 -9.57
N TYR A 93 -14.65 -21.17 -8.81
CA TYR A 93 -14.89 -21.37 -7.38
C TYR A 93 -14.65 -20.10 -6.55
N ASN A 94 -13.68 -19.27 -6.91
CA ASN A 94 -13.51 -17.94 -6.32
C ASN A 94 -14.73 -17.04 -6.57
N GLN A 95 -15.23 -17.02 -7.81
CA GLN A 95 -16.45 -16.29 -8.16
C GLN A 95 -17.66 -16.84 -7.39
N THR A 96 -17.77 -18.16 -7.27
CA THR A 96 -18.82 -18.78 -6.47
C THR A 96 -18.75 -18.31 -5.02
N TYR A 97 -17.56 -18.33 -4.39
CA TYR A 97 -17.39 -17.94 -2.99
C TYR A 97 -17.83 -16.49 -2.74
N LEU A 98 -17.52 -15.58 -3.67
CA LEU A 98 -17.95 -14.19 -3.63
C LEU A 98 -19.48 -14.03 -3.66
N LEU A 99 -20.16 -14.87 -4.45
CA LEU A 99 -21.59 -14.77 -4.74
C LEU A 99 -22.50 -15.48 -3.73
N ILE A 100 -22.01 -16.49 -2.98
CA ILE A 100 -22.86 -17.21 -2.04
C ILE A 100 -23.31 -16.28 -0.88
N PRO A 101 -24.62 -16.16 -0.61
CA PRO A 101 -25.15 -15.47 0.57
C PRO A 101 -24.66 -16.08 1.89
N GLU A 102 -24.62 -15.30 2.98
CA GLU A 102 -24.05 -15.78 4.25
C GLU A 102 -24.84 -16.93 4.86
N GLU A 103 -26.17 -16.90 4.73
CA GLU A 103 -27.10 -17.89 5.24
C GLU A 103 -26.95 -19.29 4.60
N ASN A 104 -26.31 -19.37 3.43
CA ASN A 104 -26.06 -20.61 2.67
C ASN A 104 -24.77 -21.31 3.12
N ALA A 105 -24.64 -21.56 4.43
CA ALA A 105 -23.46 -22.18 5.01
C ALA A 105 -23.14 -23.56 4.41
N HIS A 106 -24.18 -24.35 4.09
CA HIS A 106 -24.03 -25.66 3.48
C HIS A 106 -23.37 -25.58 2.10
N GLU A 107 -23.85 -24.69 1.22
CA GLU A 107 -23.27 -24.50 -0.12
C GLU A 107 -21.85 -23.95 -0.06
N LYS A 108 -21.54 -23.09 0.93
CA LYS A 108 -20.15 -22.65 1.19
C LYS A 108 -19.25 -23.81 1.58
N ALA A 109 -19.70 -24.68 2.49
CA ALA A 109 -18.93 -25.85 2.92
C ALA A 109 -18.59 -26.76 1.73
N LEU A 110 -19.58 -27.07 0.88
CA LEU A 110 -19.38 -27.88 -0.31
C LEU A 110 -18.43 -27.22 -1.32
N LEU A 111 -18.61 -25.92 -1.57
CA LEU A 111 -17.72 -25.16 -2.46
C LEU A 111 -16.26 -25.22 -1.99
N LEU A 112 -16.02 -25.01 -0.69
CA LEU A 112 -14.67 -25.01 -0.13
C LEU A 112 -14.00 -26.38 -0.23
N ASP A 113 -14.75 -27.47 -0.09
CA ASP A 113 -14.25 -28.82 -0.38
C ASP A 113 -13.85 -28.98 -1.87
N TYR A 114 -14.68 -28.52 -2.80
CA TYR A 114 -14.34 -28.54 -4.22
C TYR A 114 -13.11 -27.69 -4.54
N ARG A 115 -13.02 -26.48 -3.96
CA ARG A 115 -11.88 -25.58 -4.17
C ARG A 115 -10.60 -26.14 -3.56
N ALA A 116 -10.66 -26.74 -2.37
CA ALA A 116 -9.52 -27.42 -1.75
C ALA A 116 -8.91 -28.50 -2.65
N GLN A 117 -9.75 -29.28 -3.35
CA GLN A 117 -9.28 -30.31 -4.29
C GLN A 117 -8.50 -29.71 -5.47
N VAL A 118 -9.05 -28.65 -6.07
CA VAL A 118 -8.38 -27.93 -7.18
C VAL A 118 -7.08 -27.29 -6.70
N LEU A 119 -7.05 -26.72 -5.50
CA LEU A 119 -5.86 -26.15 -4.91
C LEU A 119 -4.74 -27.19 -4.74
N LEU A 120 -5.06 -28.44 -4.40
CA LEU A 120 -4.07 -29.51 -4.35
C LEU A 120 -3.49 -29.84 -5.73
N GLN A 121 -4.31 -29.87 -6.78
CA GLN A 121 -3.83 -30.09 -8.15
C GLN A 121 -2.90 -28.95 -8.61
N LEU A 122 -3.14 -27.72 -8.11
CA LEU A 122 -2.28 -26.55 -8.34
C LEU A 122 -1.07 -26.47 -7.39
N GLY A 123 -0.84 -27.45 -6.52
CA GLY A 123 0.26 -27.46 -5.54
C GLY A 123 0.11 -26.47 -4.38
N LYS A 124 -1.06 -25.83 -4.22
CA LYS A 124 -1.38 -24.84 -3.18
C LYS A 124 -1.81 -25.52 -1.87
N THR A 125 -0.88 -26.28 -1.28
CA THR A 125 -1.18 -27.15 -0.12
C THR A 125 -1.64 -26.40 1.12
N ASP A 126 -1.05 -25.26 1.45
CA ASP A 126 -1.44 -24.46 2.63
C ASP A 126 -2.85 -23.89 2.49
N GLN A 127 -3.18 -23.36 1.32
CA GLN A 127 -4.51 -22.82 1.07
C GLN A 127 -5.58 -23.92 0.97
N SER A 128 -5.21 -25.12 0.49
CA SER A 128 -6.09 -26.28 0.58
C SER A 128 -6.40 -26.67 2.02
N LEU A 129 -5.42 -26.61 2.94
CA LEU A 129 -5.66 -26.86 4.37
C LEU A 129 -6.64 -25.83 4.96
N GLU A 130 -6.45 -24.56 4.63
CA GLU A 130 -7.35 -23.48 5.07
C GLU A 130 -8.80 -23.70 4.59
N ASP A 131 -8.98 -24.07 3.32
CA ASP A 131 -10.32 -24.34 2.78
C ASP A 131 -10.96 -25.59 3.41
N ILE A 132 -10.19 -26.64 3.72
CA ILE A 132 -10.68 -27.81 4.47
C ILE A 132 -11.17 -27.40 5.86
N ASP A 133 -10.37 -26.61 6.59
CA ASP A 133 -10.72 -26.16 7.93
C ASP A 133 -11.98 -25.30 7.93
N ARG A 134 -12.14 -24.45 6.91
CA ARG A 134 -13.34 -23.63 6.74
C ARG A 134 -14.54 -24.47 6.33
N ALA A 135 -14.39 -25.44 5.44
CA ALA A 135 -15.47 -26.35 5.06
C ALA A 135 -16.03 -27.09 6.28
N ILE A 136 -15.16 -27.55 7.18
CA ILE A 136 -15.54 -28.16 8.45
C ILE A 136 -16.27 -27.14 9.34
N ALA A 137 -15.75 -25.92 9.47
CA ALA A 137 -16.36 -24.87 10.28
C ALA A 137 -17.75 -24.43 9.78
N TYR A 138 -18.00 -24.47 8.48
CA TYR A 138 -19.30 -24.20 7.87
C TYR A 138 -20.28 -25.39 7.96
N GLY A 139 -19.87 -26.53 8.52
CA GLY A 139 -20.74 -27.68 8.73
C GLY A 139 -20.92 -28.56 7.49
N ILE A 140 -19.82 -29.01 6.89
CA ILE A 140 -19.87 -30.02 5.82
C ILE A 140 -20.57 -31.31 6.31
N PRO A 141 -21.36 -32.00 5.45
CA PRO A 141 -22.03 -33.26 5.81
C PRO A 141 -21.10 -34.32 6.41
N GLU A 142 -21.59 -35.02 7.44
CA GLU A 142 -20.77 -35.96 8.22
C GLU A 142 -20.21 -37.12 7.38
N ASP A 143 -20.95 -37.57 6.37
CA ASP A 143 -20.56 -38.63 5.43
C ASP A 143 -19.32 -38.26 4.59
N ARG A 144 -19.01 -36.96 4.48
CA ARG A 144 -17.83 -36.45 3.78
C ARG A 144 -16.63 -36.17 4.69
N LEU A 145 -16.84 -36.10 6.01
CA LEU A 145 -15.78 -35.70 6.95
C LEU A 145 -14.59 -36.66 6.92
N SER A 146 -14.84 -37.97 6.78
CA SER A 146 -13.76 -38.96 6.65
C SER A 146 -12.79 -38.62 5.51
N GLY A 147 -13.32 -38.31 4.32
CA GLY A 147 -12.49 -37.93 3.16
C GLY A 147 -11.72 -36.62 3.35
N LEU A 148 -12.32 -35.61 3.99
CA LEU A 148 -11.64 -34.34 4.27
C LEU A 148 -10.50 -34.51 5.28
N TRP A 149 -10.73 -35.24 6.37
CA TRP A 149 -9.70 -35.51 7.37
C TRP A 149 -8.57 -36.37 6.80
N GLU A 150 -8.87 -37.33 5.92
CA GLU A 150 -7.85 -38.15 5.25
C GLU A 150 -6.96 -37.26 4.37
N ARG A 151 -7.57 -36.40 3.55
CA ARG A 151 -6.84 -35.44 2.72
C ARG A 151 -5.99 -34.50 3.56
N LYS A 152 -6.52 -33.99 4.68
CA LYS A 152 -5.78 -33.15 5.62
C LYS A 152 -4.55 -33.88 6.18
N ALA A 153 -4.70 -35.14 6.54
CA ALA A 153 -3.62 -35.99 7.05
C ALA A 153 -2.50 -36.17 6.02
N GLN A 154 -2.87 -36.46 4.77
CA GLN A 154 -1.92 -36.62 3.66
C GLN A 154 -1.13 -35.33 3.39
N ILE A 155 -1.78 -34.17 3.47
CA ILE A 155 -1.09 -32.87 3.32
C ILE A 155 -0.07 -32.67 4.45
N PHE A 156 -0.47 -32.87 5.72
CA PHE A 156 0.47 -32.74 6.84
C PHE A 156 1.64 -33.73 6.77
N GLN A 157 1.36 -34.96 6.34
CA GLN A 157 2.41 -35.96 6.12
C GLN A 157 3.40 -35.52 5.05
N SER A 158 2.95 -34.95 3.93
CA SER A 158 3.83 -34.44 2.87
C SER A 158 4.67 -33.24 3.34
N LYS A 159 4.10 -32.39 4.22
CA LYS A 159 4.82 -31.28 4.89
C LYS A 159 5.73 -31.74 6.02
N LYS A 160 5.75 -33.05 6.34
CA LYS A 160 6.49 -33.67 7.46
C LYS A 160 6.03 -33.19 8.85
N ASP A 161 4.83 -32.62 8.95
CA ASP A 161 4.16 -32.43 10.23
C ASP A 161 3.47 -33.74 10.64
N PHE A 162 4.29 -34.71 11.04
CA PHE A 162 3.82 -36.05 11.34
C PHE A 162 2.87 -36.08 12.55
N LYS A 163 2.97 -35.10 13.46
CA LYS A 163 2.07 -35.00 14.61
C LYS A 163 0.65 -34.68 14.15
N ALA A 164 0.49 -33.59 13.40
CA ALA A 164 -0.80 -33.19 12.87
C ALA A 164 -1.38 -34.24 11.90
N ALA A 165 -0.52 -34.92 11.15
CA ALA A 165 -0.93 -36.02 10.27
C ALA A 165 -1.58 -37.18 11.04
N VAL A 166 -0.96 -37.65 12.13
CA VAL A 166 -1.53 -38.72 12.99
C VAL A 166 -2.87 -38.28 13.57
N GLU A 167 -2.96 -37.07 14.13
CA GLU A 167 -4.22 -36.54 14.67
C GLU A 167 -5.34 -36.48 13.63
N CYS A 168 -5.01 -36.20 12.36
CA CYS A 168 -5.98 -36.20 11.26
C CYS A 168 -6.36 -37.62 10.81
N TYR A 169 -5.42 -38.58 10.80
CA TYR A 169 -5.74 -39.98 10.51
C TYR A 169 -6.64 -40.60 11.58
N ASP A 170 -6.42 -40.29 12.86
CA ASP A 170 -7.29 -40.74 13.94
C ASP A 170 -8.73 -40.23 13.78
N LYS A 171 -8.89 -38.96 13.40
CA LYS A 171 -10.20 -38.37 13.05
C LYS A 171 -10.82 -39.03 11.82
N THR A 172 -10.02 -39.37 10.81
CA THR A 172 -10.48 -40.10 9.63
C THR A 172 -11.11 -41.43 10.03
N VAL A 173 -10.42 -42.21 10.85
CA VAL A 173 -10.91 -43.50 11.36
C VAL A 173 -12.17 -43.34 12.22
N HIS A 174 -12.24 -42.29 13.03
CA HIS A 174 -13.45 -41.98 13.81
C HIS A 174 -14.67 -41.79 12.90
N TYR A 175 -14.57 -40.91 11.89
CA TYR A 175 -15.69 -40.67 10.98
C TYR A 175 -16.02 -41.88 10.10
N LEU A 176 -15.02 -42.68 9.70
CA LEU A 176 -15.28 -43.94 9.00
C LEU A 176 -16.14 -44.90 9.84
N LYS A 177 -15.95 -44.95 11.15
CA LYS A 177 -16.71 -45.86 12.04
C LYS A 177 -18.14 -45.41 12.31
N HIS A 178 -18.39 -44.10 12.31
CA HIS A 178 -19.65 -43.54 12.80
C HIS A 178 -20.53 -42.96 11.68
N CYS A 179 -19.91 -42.37 10.65
CA CYS A 179 -20.60 -41.56 9.64
C CYS A 179 -19.92 -41.74 8.27
N CYS A 180 -20.06 -42.92 7.64
CA CYS A 180 -19.51 -43.18 6.31
C CYS A 180 -20.53 -43.81 5.37
N ALA A 181 -20.41 -43.52 4.08
CA ALA A 181 -21.25 -44.10 3.03
C ALA A 181 -20.75 -45.47 2.51
N LEU A 182 -19.65 -45.99 3.06
CA LEU A 182 -19.03 -47.26 2.62
C LEU A 182 -19.78 -48.48 3.17
N THR A 183 -19.69 -49.61 2.46
CA THR A 183 -20.14 -50.89 3.00
C THR A 183 -19.26 -51.34 4.17
N ASP A 184 -19.78 -52.21 5.05
CA ASP A 184 -19.02 -52.69 6.22
C ASP A 184 -17.66 -53.29 5.82
N THR A 185 -17.63 -54.08 4.75
CA THR A 185 -16.40 -54.70 4.23
C THR A 185 -15.38 -53.67 3.74
N GLU A 186 -15.83 -52.66 2.97
CA GLU A 186 -14.96 -51.60 2.45
C GLU A 186 -14.43 -50.70 3.57
N ARG A 187 -15.30 -50.36 4.52
CA ARG A 187 -14.94 -49.57 5.71
C ARG A 187 -13.87 -50.28 6.52
N ASP A 188 -14.05 -51.55 6.84
CA ASP A 188 -13.13 -52.30 7.69
C ASP A 188 -11.77 -52.48 7.00
N ALA A 189 -11.76 -52.72 5.69
CA ALA A 189 -10.53 -52.76 4.89
C ALA A 189 -9.79 -51.41 4.89
N LYS A 190 -10.52 -50.30 4.70
CA LYS A 190 -9.95 -48.95 4.70
C LYS A 190 -9.40 -48.55 6.07
N ILE A 191 -10.09 -48.90 7.16
CA ILE A 191 -9.61 -48.66 8.52
C ILE A 191 -8.30 -49.42 8.77
N ALA A 192 -8.22 -50.69 8.38
CA ALA A 192 -7.00 -51.49 8.54
C ALA A 192 -5.81 -50.90 7.77
N GLU A 193 -6.05 -50.39 6.55
CA GLU A 193 -5.04 -49.67 5.77
C GLU A 193 -4.55 -48.41 6.50
N LEU A 194 -5.49 -47.54 6.92
CA LEU A 194 -5.17 -46.27 7.58
C LEU A 194 -4.45 -46.48 8.92
N GLN A 195 -4.79 -47.52 9.68
CA GLN A 195 -4.09 -47.85 10.92
C GLN A 195 -2.61 -48.18 10.66
N LYS A 196 -2.31 -48.97 9.63
CA LYS A 196 -0.93 -49.28 9.23
C LYS A 196 -0.15 -48.03 8.80
N VAL A 197 -0.80 -47.13 8.06
CA VAL A 197 -0.22 -45.84 7.68
C VAL A 197 0.06 -44.99 8.93
N THR A 198 -0.92 -44.89 9.83
CA THR A 198 -0.83 -44.09 11.06
C THR A 198 0.31 -44.57 11.95
N GLU A 199 0.48 -45.89 12.13
CA GLU A 199 1.62 -46.45 12.87
C GLU A 199 2.97 -46.07 12.24
N THR A 200 3.06 -46.13 10.92
CA THR A 200 4.28 -45.76 10.17
C THR A 200 4.61 -44.28 10.38
N VAL A 201 3.61 -43.40 10.23
CA VAL A 201 3.78 -41.94 10.41
C VAL A 201 4.09 -41.60 11.87
N TYR A 202 3.47 -42.28 12.82
CA TYR A 202 3.74 -42.12 14.25
C TYR A 202 5.17 -42.54 14.62
N TYR A 203 5.69 -43.61 14.02
CA TYR A 203 7.09 -43.99 14.18
C TYR A 203 8.03 -42.91 13.61
N GLN A 204 7.71 -42.35 12.44
CA GLN A 204 8.45 -41.22 11.86
C GLN A 204 8.42 -40.00 12.80
N TYR A 205 7.25 -39.65 13.34
CA TYR A 205 7.09 -38.59 14.34
C TYR A 205 8.00 -38.79 15.55
N LYS A 206 7.96 -39.99 16.17
CA LYS A 206 8.81 -40.33 17.33
C LYS A 206 10.30 -40.15 17.05
N ASN A 207 10.75 -40.52 15.84
CA ASN A 207 12.16 -40.40 15.47
C ASN A 207 12.63 -38.95 15.31
N VAL A 208 11.76 -38.07 14.82
CA VAL A 208 12.09 -36.65 14.61
C VAL A 208 11.78 -35.78 15.82
N GLN A 209 10.92 -36.22 16.75
CA GLN A 209 10.46 -35.45 17.91
C GLN A 209 11.60 -34.84 18.72
N LYS A 210 12.70 -35.58 18.89
CA LYS A 210 13.91 -35.12 19.61
C LYS A 210 14.70 -34.01 18.91
N TYR A 211 14.41 -33.73 17.64
CA TYR A 211 15.09 -32.74 16.80
C TYR A 211 14.17 -31.59 16.36
N LEU A 212 12.89 -31.61 16.75
CA LEU A 212 11.95 -30.55 16.40
C LEU A 212 12.30 -29.30 17.21
N GLU A 213 12.71 -28.24 16.53
CA GLU A 213 12.71 -26.90 17.12
C GLU A 213 11.28 -26.51 17.49
N PRO A 214 11.07 -25.77 18.60
CA PRO A 214 9.76 -25.19 18.88
C PRO A 214 9.33 -24.33 17.68
N PRO A 215 8.03 -24.32 17.33
CA PRO A 215 7.54 -23.56 16.20
C PRO A 215 8.01 -22.10 16.32
N LYS A 216 8.69 -21.62 15.27
CA LYS A 216 9.09 -20.22 15.19
C LYS A 216 7.81 -19.38 15.25
N GLY A 217 7.64 -18.63 16.33
CA GLY A 217 6.45 -17.80 16.53
C GLY A 217 6.22 -16.83 15.37
N ASP A 218 4.98 -16.33 15.27
CA ASP A 218 4.59 -15.42 14.21
C ASP A 218 5.59 -14.27 14.03
N ARG A 219 5.98 -14.01 12.79
CA ARG A 219 6.83 -12.86 12.44
C ARG A 219 6.01 -11.58 12.66
N VAL A 220 6.11 -11.02 13.86
CA VAL A 220 5.50 -9.73 14.19
C VAL A 220 6.16 -8.63 13.35
N PHE A 221 5.34 -7.82 12.67
CA PHE A 221 5.83 -6.65 11.95
C PHE A 221 6.50 -5.68 12.94
N ARG A 222 7.73 -5.27 12.62
CA ARG A 222 8.45 -4.24 13.36
C ARG A 222 8.67 -3.04 12.43
N PRO A 223 8.14 -1.85 12.77
CA PRO A 223 8.50 -0.64 12.04
C PRO A 223 10.01 -0.39 12.20
N HIS A 224 10.60 0.26 11.21
CA HIS A 224 12.02 0.63 11.22
C HIS A 224 12.15 2.09 10.85
N LEU A 225 12.86 2.85 11.67
CA LEU A 225 13.40 4.17 11.34
C LEU A 225 14.88 4.10 11.67
N ASP A 226 15.73 4.35 10.68
CA ASP A 226 17.18 4.30 10.85
C ASP A 226 17.64 5.38 11.84
N GLY A 227 18.57 5.04 12.74
CA GLY A 227 19.07 5.97 13.77
C GLY A 227 19.79 7.18 13.20
N GLY A 228 20.16 7.16 11.91
CA GLY A 228 20.68 8.31 11.18
C GLY A 228 19.59 9.28 10.71
N VAL A 229 18.30 9.04 10.98
CA VAL A 229 17.19 9.94 10.63
C VAL A 229 16.64 10.63 11.88
N LEU A 230 16.54 11.95 11.83
CA LEU A 230 15.90 12.79 12.85
C LEU A 230 14.78 13.62 12.22
N TYR A 231 13.67 13.81 12.94
CA TYR A 231 12.68 14.83 12.57
C TYR A 231 12.97 16.13 13.31
N GLU A 232 13.05 17.22 12.55
CA GLU A 232 13.25 18.57 13.04
C GLU A 232 12.10 19.47 12.56
N SER A 233 12.06 20.70 13.08
CA SER A 233 11.08 21.68 12.63
C SER A 233 11.64 23.10 12.60
N ASN A 234 11.25 23.87 11.59
CA ASN A 234 11.53 25.31 11.49
C ASN A 234 10.35 26.04 10.83
N GLU A 235 10.38 27.38 10.79
CA GLU A 235 9.29 28.20 10.23
C GLU A 235 9.13 28.06 8.71
N THR A 236 10.22 27.80 7.99
CA THR A 236 10.26 27.76 6.52
C THR A 236 9.79 26.42 5.95
N ASP A 237 10.31 25.32 6.50
CA ASP A 237 10.15 23.95 6.01
C ASP A 237 9.07 23.19 6.78
N GLY A 238 8.52 23.78 7.85
CA GLY A 238 7.65 23.06 8.78
C GLY A 238 8.43 21.95 9.48
N ARG A 239 7.85 20.75 9.56
CA ARG A 239 8.57 19.54 10.03
C ARG A 239 9.23 18.82 8.86
N PHE A 240 10.44 18.34 9.05
CA PHE A 240 11.20 17.66 8.01
C PHE A 240 12.15 16.60 8.60
N ALA A 241 12.52 15.62 7.78
CA ALA A 241 13.54 14.63 8.09
C ALA A 241 14.95 15.15 7.74
N THR A 242 15.90 14.97 8.65
CA THR A 242 17.32 15.35 8.52
C THR A 242 18.22 14.14 8.77
N ALA A 243 19.35 14.09 8.07
CA ALA A 243 20.38 13.09 8.29
C ALA A 243 21.26 13.46 9.49
N GLN A 244 21.29 12.66 10.56
CA GLN A 244 22.22 12.84 11.69
C GLN A 244 23.63 12.35 11.38
N THR A 245 23.75 11.42 10.43
CA THR A 245 25.01 10.84 9.98
C THR A 245 25.04 10.83 8.46
N ASN A 246 26.21 10.58 7.86
CA ASN A 246 26.29 10.40 6.42
C ASN A 246 25.56 9.11 6.01
N LEU A 247 24.46 9.24 5.27
CA LEU A 247 23.71 8.12 4.74
C LEU A 247 24.26 7.74 3.37
N ARG A 248 24.52 6.44 3.17
CA ARG A 248 25.08 5.91 1.91
C ARG A 248 23.97 5.45 0.97
N PRO A 249 24.19 5.39 -0.35
CA PRO A 249 23.22 4.76 -1.27
C PRO A 249 22.84 3.33 -0.85
N ASN A 250 21.59 2.93 -1.12
CA ASN A 250 21.02 1.63 -0.75
C ASN A 250 20.92 1.35 0.77
N GLN A 251 20.78 2.39 1.59
CA GLN A 251 20.47 2.24 3.01
C GLN A 251 18.95 2.25 3.20
N LEU A 252 18.39 1.23 3.87
CA LEU A 252 16.98 1.21 4.26
C LEU A 252 16.77 2.12 5.47
N ILE A 253 16.12 3.26 5.25
CA ILE A 253 15.96 4.30 6.27
C ILE A 253 14.59 4.30 6.94
N LEU A 254 13.56 3.80 6.25
CA LEU A 254 12.20 3.69 6.79
C LEU A 254 11.53 2.41 6.30
N LYS A 255 10.84 1.73 7.22
CA LYS A 255 9.86 0.68 6.93
C LYS A 255 8.63 0.93 7.79
N GLU A 256 7.49 1.16 7.15
CA GLU A 256 6.28 1.60 7.82
C GLU A 256 5.02 0.90 7.27
N LYS A 257 4.11 0.52 8.16
CA LYS A 257 2.73 0.19 7.81
C LYS A 257 1.87 1.45 7.90
N PRO A 258 0.90 1.64 7.02
CA PRO A 258 0.13 2.87 7.01
C PRO A 258 -0.78 2.96 8.23
N HIS A 259 -1.11 4.18 8.63
CA HIS A 259 -2.19 4.45 9.57
C HIS A 259 -3.55 4.11 8.94
N VAL A 260 -3.71 4.37 7.65
CA VAL A 260 -4.92 4.07 6.88
C VAL A 260 -4.57 3.81 5.41
N ALA A 261 -5.31 2.93 4.74
CA ALA A 261 -5.17 2.66 3.31
C ALA A 261 -6.53 2.39 2.66
N ALA A 262 -6.67 2.76 1.38
CA ALA A 262 -7.83 2.46 0.54
C ALA A 262 -7.41 2.15 -0.91
N LEU A 263 -8.01 1.12 -1.50
CA LEU A 263 -7.84 0.79 -2.93
C LEU A 263 -8.71 1.72 -3.78
N VAL A 264 -8.25 2.03 -4.99
CA VAL A 264 -9.18 2.54 -6.00
C VAL A 264 -10.09 1.42 -6.50
N LYS A 265 -11.29 1.79 -6.99
CA LYS A 265 -12.37 0.87 -7.33
C LYS A 265 -11.92 -0.25 -8.28
N GLU A 266 -11.09 0.09 -9.27
CA GLU A 266 -10.60 -0.79 -10.32
C GLU A 266 -9.83 -1.99 -9.77
N TYR A 267 -9.23 -1.85 -8.58
CA TYR A 267 -8.43 -2.88 -7.94
C TYR A 267 -9.14 -3.59 -6.78
N SER A 268 -10.37 -3.18 -6.44
CA SER A 268 -11.15 -3.69 -5.29
C SER A 268 -11.42 -5.20 -5.31
N LEU A 269 -11.47 -5.80 -6.51
CA LEU A 269 -11.70 -7.24 -6.73
C LEU A 269 -10.45 -8.03 -7.18
N THR A 270 -9.32 -7.36 -7.36
CA THR A 270 -8.05 -8.01 -7.75
C THR A 270 -7.02 -8.00 -6.63
N HIS A 271 -7.17 -7.10 -5.66
CA HIS A 271 -6.25 -6.95 -4.53
C HIS A 271 -7.00 -7.03 -3.21
N CYS A 272 -6.29 -7.45 -2.16
CA CYS A 272 -6.80 -7.48 -0.81
C CYS A 272 -7.15 -6.07 -0.35
N CYS A 273 -8.40 -5.86 0.04
CA CYS A 273 -8.91 -4.59 0.53
C CYS A 273 -8.17 -4.06 1.78
N HIS A 274 -7.50 -4.95 2.52
CA HIS A 274 -6.74 -4.61 3.72
C HIS A 274 -5.24 -4.39 3.46
N CYS A 275 -4.57 -5.33 2.80
CA CYS A 275 -3.11 -5.30 2.65
C CYS A 275 -2.61 -5.04 1.22
N PHE A 276 -3.51 -4.89 0.25
CA PHE A 276 -3.24 -4.64 -1.17
C PHE A 276 -2.43 -5.73 -1.87
N GLU A 277 -2.18 -6.87 -1.23
CA GLU A 277 -1.63 -8.04 -1.92
C GLU A 277 -2.62 -8.53 -2.97
N ARG A 278 -2.12 -8.84 -4.17
CA ARG A 278 -2.92 -9.39 -5.24
C ARG A 278 -3.50 -10.73 -4.83
N ILE A 279 -4.77 -10.97 -5.17
CA ILE A 279 -5.48 -12.16 -4.74
C ILE A 279 -5.51 -13.21 -5.84
N GLU A 280 -4.99 -14.38 -5.50
CA GLU A 280 -5.16 -15.60 -6.28
C GLU A 280 -6.30 -16.47 -5.71
N ILE A 281 -6.42 -16.52 -4.38
CA ILE A 281 -7.39 -17.33 -3.65
C ILE A 281 -8.12 -16.39 -2.71
N LEU A 282 -9.41 -16.14 -3.01
CA LEU A 282 -10.13 -15.05 -2.36
C LEU A 282 -10.94 -15.50 -1.14
N TYR A 283 -10.87 -14.66 -0.12
CA TYR A 283 -11.86 -14.46 0.93
C TYR A 283 -12.71 -13.24 0.56
N CYS A 284 -13.93 -13.11 1.09
CA CYS A 284 -14.84 -12.02 0.71
C CYS A 284 -15.70 -11.58 1.90
N CYS A 285 -16.25 -10.36 1.80
CA CYS A 285 -17.22 -9.89 2.77
C CYS A 285 -18.47 -10.79 2.80
N PRO A 286 -19.05 -11.06 3.99
CA PRO A 286 -20.29 -11.81 4.12
C PRO A 286 -21.51 -11.07 3.54
N ASN A 287 -21.48 -9.74 3.49
CA ASN A 287 -22.65 -8.90 3.19
C ASN A 287 -22.59 -8.16 1.83
N CYS A 288 -21.44 -8.12 1.15
CA CYS A 288 -21.31 -7.44 -0.14
C CYS A 288 -20.35 -8.15 -1.07
N THR A 289 -20.37 -7.76 -2.34
CA THR A 289 -19.44 -8.25 -3.39
C THR A 289 -18.43 -7.19 -3.83
N ASP A 290 -18.25 -6.14 -3.03
CA ASP A 290 -17.44 -4.97 -3.39
C ASP A 290 -15.96 -5.09 -3.01
N VAL A 291 -15.64 -6.02 -2.11
CA VAL A 291 -14.28 -6.18 -1.56
C VAL A 291 -13.93 -7.65 -1.39
N VAL A 292 -12.65 -7.94 -1.55
CA VAL A 292 -12.06 -9.26 -1.36
C VAL A 292 -10.80 -9.17 -0.51
N PHE A 293 -10.38 -10.31 0.05
CA PHE A 293 -9.25 -10.42 0.96
C PHE A 293 -8.37 -11.62 0.61
N CYS A 294 -7.07 -11.52 0.91
CA CYS A 294 -6.12 -12.60 0.68
C CYS A 294 -6.09 -13.67 1.79
N SER A 295 -6.72 -13.40 2.94
CA SER A 295 -6.73 -14.29 4.10
C SER A 295 -7.90 -13.98 5.03
N GLY A 296 -8.34 -14.97 5.80
CA GLY A 296 -9.37 -14.78 6.84
C GLY A 296 -8.95 -13.82 7.95
N ARG A 297 -7.63 -13.61 8.14
CA ARG A 297 -7.12 -12.54 9.02
C ARG A 297 -7.44 -11.16 8.46
N CYS A 298 -7.16 -10.91 7.18
CA CYS A 298 -7.42 -9.61 6.55
C CYS A 298 -8.92 -9.32 6.46
N GLU A 299 -9.72 -10.33 6.10
CA GLU A 299 -11.19 -10.24 6.10
C GLU A 299 -11.70 -9.81 7.48
N ARG A 300 -11.32 -10.53 8.53
CA ARG A 300 -11.78 -10.25 9.89
C ARG A 300 -11.38 -8.86 10.36
N ILE A 301 -10.11 -8.47 10.20
CA ILE A 301 -9.64 -7.13 10.60
C ILE A 301 -10.46 -6.06 9.89
N ALA A 302 -10.64 -6.16 8.57
CA ALA A 302 -11.40 -5.18 7.82
C ALA A 302 -12.87 -5.14 8.24
N CYS A 303 -13.55 -6.30 8.24
CA CYS A 303 -14.98 -6.42 8.55
C CYS A 303 -15.32 -6.05 10.00
N GLU A 304 -14.43 -6.31 10.97
CA GLU A 304 -14.69 -5.96 12.37
C GLU A 304 -14.40 -4.49 12.69
N THR A 305 -13.50 -3.84 11.92
CA THR A 305 -13.08 -2.45 12.17
C THR A 305 -13.74 -1.46 11.23
N TYR A 306 -13.16 -1.17 10.06
CA TYR A 306 -13.61 -0.10 9.18
C TYR A 306 -14.66 -0.52 8.15
N HIS A 307 -14.55 -1.73 7.58
CA HIS A 307 -15.38 -2.15 6.45
C HIS A 307 -16.86 -2.23 6.81
N ARG A 308 -17.20 -2.67 8.03
CA ARG A 308 -18.59 -2.70 8.51
C ARG A 308 -19.35 -1.39 8.37
N TYR A 309 -18.67 -0.25 8.46
CA TYR A 309 -19.29 1.08 8.41
C TYR A 309 -19.42 1.61 6.97
N GLU A 310 -18.52 1.20 6.06
CA GLU A 310 -18.59 1.52 4.63
C GLU A 310 -19.31 0.45 3.79
N CYS A 311 -19.61 -0.72 4.37
CA CYS A 311 -20.25 -1.84 3.69
C CYS A 311 -21.67 -1.48 3.23
N GLY A 312 -21.91 -1.63 1.93
CA GLY A 312 -23.11 -1.19 1.24
C GLY A 312 -23.09 0.27 0.78
N PHE A 313 -22.09 1.07 1.18
CA PHE A 313 -21.92 2.46 0.72
C PHE A 313 -20.81 2.63 -0.31
N LEU A 314 -19.88 1.66 -0.47
CA LEU A 314 -18.73 1.80 -1.36
C LEU A 314 -19.12 2.15 -2.80
N ARG A 315 -20.10 1.46 -3.38
CA ARG A 315 -20.59 1.77 -4.75
C ARG A 315 -21.13 3.19 -4.85
N THR A 316 -21.91 3.60 -3.86
CA THR A 316 -22.51 4.93 -3.78
C THR A 316 -21.44 6.00 -3.62
N LEU A 317 -20.43 5.76 -2.78
CA LEU A 317 -19.26 6.62 -2.59
C LEU A 317 -18.45 6.75 -3.89
N TRP A 318 -18.18 5.65 -4.61
CA TRP A 318 -17.48 5.70 -5.90
C TRP A 318 -18.28 6.43 -6.97
N LYS A 319 -19.60 6.19 -7.07
CA LYS A 319 -20.50 6.88 -8.01
C LYS A 319 -20.68 8.37 -7.68
N SER A 320 -20.46 8.77 -6.42
CA SER A 320 -20.53 10.17 -6.00
C SER A 320 -19.47 11.04 -6.65
N GLY A 321 -18.39 10.44 -7.16
CA GLY A 321 -17.21 11.15 -7.63
C GLY A 321 -16.24 11.50 -6.50
N ALA A 322 -16.55 11.17 -5.24
CA ALA A 322 -15.63 11.27 -4.12
C ALA A 322 -14.31 10.59 -4.45
N THR A 323 -13.20 11.29 -4.19
CA THR A 323 -11.87 10.75 -4.46
C THR A 323 -11.42 9.81 -3.35
N ILE A 324 -10.25 9.18 -3.55
CA ILE A 324 -9.63 8.32 -2.55
C ILE A 324 -9.35 9.07 -1.23
N VAL A 325 -9.24 10.40 -1.25
CA VAL A 325 -9.10 11.23 -0.04
C VAL A 325 -10.29 11.07 0.89
N SER A 326 -11.50 11.15 0.34
CA SER A 326 -12.75 11.00 1.10
C SER A 326 -12.87 9.61 1.71
N HIS A 327 -12.42 8.58 0.98
CA HIS A 327 -12.40 7.21 1.48
C HIS A 327 -11.39 7.02 2.62
N LEU A 328 -10.18 7.58 2.49
CA LEU A 328 -9.18 7.56 3.55
C LEU A 328 -9.66 8.31 4.79
N ALA A 329 -10.25 9.51 4.65
CA ALA A 329 -10.77 10.28 5.76
C ALA A 329 -11.87 9.53 6.53
N LEU A 330 -12.76 8.84 5.82
CA LEU A 330 -13.76 7.94 6.42
C LEU A 330 -13.07 6.81 7.23
N ARG A 331 -12.09 6.13 6.63
CA ARG A 331 -11.41 4.99 7.25
C ARG A 331 -10.56 5.37 8.47
N ILE A 332 -9.95 6.57 8.49
CA ILE A 332 -9.21 7.07 9.67
C ILE A 332 -10.10 7.07 10.91
N ILE A 333 -11.37 7.45 10.76
CA ILE A 333 -12.36 7.42 11.83
C ILE A 333 -12.88 6.00 12.06
N ALA A 334 -13.32 5.34 11.00
CA ALA A 334 -14.02 4.05 11.07
C ALA A 334 -13.19 2.92 11.71
N GLN A 335 -11.85 3.00 11.67
CA GLN A 335 -10.98 1.96 12.22
C GLN A 335 -10.85 1.96 13.76
N LYS A 336 -11.37 2.97 14.45
CA LYS A 336 -11.43 3.03 15.92
C LYS A 336 -12.88 3.25 16.37
N PRO A 337 -13.29 2.76 17.56
CA PRO A 337 -14.61 3.07 18.10
C PRO A 337 -14.72 4.55 18.47
N TYR A 338 -15.93 5.12 18.45
CA TYR A 338 -16.15 6.54 18.82
C TYR A 338 -15.59 6.90 20.20
N SER A 339 -15.72 6.00 21.18
CA SER A 339 -15.21 6.20 22.54
C SER A 339 -13.70 6.46 22.61
N TYR A 340 -12.92 5.98 21.62
CA TYR A 340 -11.50 6.30 21.51
C TYR A 340 -11.30 7.79 21.23
N PHE A 341 -12.04 8.35 20.26
CA PHE A 341 -11.94 9.76 19.89
C PHE A 341 -12.48 10.68 20.98
N GLU A 342 -13.54 10.27 21.67
CA GLU A 342 -14.05 10.98 22.84
C GLU A 342 -13.00 11.05 23.95
N GLY A 343 -12.31 9.94 24.23
CA GLY A 343 -11.28 9.88 25.28
C GLY A 343 -10.05 10.75 25.02
N ILE A 344 -9.77 11.13 23.77
CA ILE A 344 -8.64 12.01 23.41
C ILE A 344 -9.09 13.43 23.02
N ARG A 345 -10.38 13.74 23.08
CA ARG A 345 -10.97 15.01 22.58
C ARG A 345 -10.23 16.24 23.10
N ASP A 346 -10.01 16.30 24.41
CA ASP A 346 -9.40 17.46 25.07
C ASP A 346 -7.88 17.55 24.83
N GLU A 347 -7.25 16.46 24.41
CA GLU A 347 -5.82 16.42 24.08
C GLU A 347 -5.52 17.01 22.70
N LEU A 348 -6.43 16.81 21.73
CA LEU A 348 -6.19 17.11 20.31
C LEU A 348 -5.72 18.56 20.06
N PRO A 349 -6.34 19.61 20.63
CA PRO A 349 -5.93 20.99 20.35
C PRO A 349 -4.53 21.36 20.84
N ASN A 350 -3.97 20.58 21.78
CA ASN A 350 -2.73 20.89 22.49
C ASN A 350 -1.56 19.96 22.08
N LEU A 351 -1.71 19.21 20.99
CA LEU A 351 -0.68 18.28 20.54
C LEU A 351 0.54 19.01 20.00
N VAL A 352 1.73 18.58 20.44
CA VAL A 352 3.02 19.10 19.97
C VAL A 352 3.85 18.00 19.30
N PRO A 353 4.67 18.34 18.28
CA PRO A 353 5.48 17.36 17.53
C PRO A 353 6.33 16.44 18.42
N SER A 354 6.95 16.99 19.47
CA SER A 354 7.82 16.24 20.39
C SER A 354 7.13 15.09 21.13
N VAL A 355 5.80 15.13 21.24
CA VAL A 355 4.95 14.06 21.77
C VAL A 355 4.50 13.15 20.64
N THR A 356 3.93 13.71 19.57
CA THR A 356 3.31 12.93 18.49
C THR A 356 4.31 12.06 17.73
N ASP A 357 5.55 12.51 17.58
CA ASP A 357 6.57 11.80 16.81
C ASP A 357 6.98 10.47 17.47
N LYS A 358 6.83 10.39 18.81
CA LYS A 358 7.11 9.20 19.63
C LYS A 358 5.94 8.21 19.68
N LEU A 359 4.74 8.61 19.24
CA LEU A 359 3.58 7.73 19.19
C LEU A 359 3.73 6.69 18.08
N THR A 360 3.02 5.57 18.22
CA THR A 360 2.96 4.55 17.19
C THR A 360 2.16 5.06 15.98
N SER A 361 2.42 4.52 14.78
CA SER A 361 1.69 4.94 13.57
C SER A 361 0.18 4.62 13.61
N ASP A 362 -0.30 3.79 14.55
CA ASP A 362 -1.72 3.48 14.74
C ASP A 362 -2.44 4.49 15.67
N ASP A 363 -1.71 5.37 16.36
CA ASP A 363 -2.29 6.40 17.22
C ASP A 363 -2.76 7.60 16.40
N TYR A 364 -4.04 7.95 16.51
CA TYR A 364 -4.64 9.05 15.76
C TYR A 364 -4.00 10.40 16.08
N ARG A 365 -3.52 10.62 17.31
CA ARG A 365 -2.87 11.89 17.69
C ARG A 365 -1.65 12.19 16.84
N LYS A 366 -0.98 11.15 16.32
CA LYS A 366 0.14 11.31 15.38
C LYS A 366 -0.31 11.86 14.02
N VAL A 367 -1.47 11.42 13.54
CA VAL A 367 -2.07 11.88 12.28
C VAL A 367 -2.68 13.26 12.42
N PHE A 368 -3.36 13.53 13.53
CA PHE A 368 -4.07 14.78 13.75
C PHE A 368 -3.17 16.01 13.65
N ASN A 369 -1.90 15.91 14.05
CA ASN A 369 -0.94 17.03 13.98
C ASN A 369 -0.32 17.20 12.58
N LEU A 370 -0.74 16.46 11.54
CA LEU A 370 -0.24 16.65 10.17
C LEU A 370 -0.78 17.94 9.53
N VAL A 371 -0.08 18.42 8.49
CA VAL A 371 -0.37 19.72 7.87
C VAL A 371 -1.70 19.70 7.11
N THR A 372 -2.51 20.76 7.29
CA THR A 372 -3.82 20.93 6.64
C THR A 372 -3.82 22.01 5.56
N HIS A 373 -2.88 22.97 5.65
CA HIS A 373 -2.89 24.24 4.88
C HIS A 373 -4.25 24.94 4.91
N SER A 374 -4.97 24.86 6.04
CA SER A 374 -6.29 25.49 6.21
C SER A 374 -6.24 27.00 6.02
N ASP A 375 -5.12 27.63 6.39
CA ASP A 375 -4.83 29.06 6.24
C ASP A 375 -4.68 29.54 4.78
N LYS A 376 -4.36 28.62 3.85
CA LYS A 376 -4.13 28.92 2.43
C LYS A 376 -5.26 28.45 1.52
N ARG A 377 -6.37 27.98 2.09
CA ARG A 377 -7.47 27.36 1.33
C ARG A 377 -8.49 28.40 0.87
N ASP A 378 -9.00 28.23 -0.34
CA ASP A 378 -10.11 29.02 -0.84
C ASP A 378 -11.42 28.69 -0.12
N GLN A 379 -12.30 29.69 0.03
CA GLN A 379 -13.54 29.54 0.79
C GLN A 379 -14.57 28.63 0.09
N GLU A 380 -14.63 28.66 -1.24
CA GLU A 380 -15.52 27.77 -2.01
C GLU A 380 -15.03 26.33 -1.89
N ASP A 381 -13.72 26.10 -2.00
CA ASP A 381 -13.13 24.79 -1.73
C ASP A 381 -13.56 24.32 -0.35
N TYR A 382 -13.36 25.16 0.68
CA TYR A 382 -13.63 24.76 2.06
C TYR A 382 -15.09 24.39 2.31
N LEU A 383 -16.03 25.05 1.63
CA LEU A 383 -17.44 24.68 1.64
C LEU A 383 -17.66 23.27 1.08
N ILE A 384 -17.04 22.93 -0.06
CA ILE A 384 -17.15 21.62 -0.70
C ILE A 384 -16.58 20.51 0.21
N TRP A 385 -15.41 20.76 0.81
CA TRP A 385 -14.78 19.84 1.77
C TRP A 385 -15.67 19.63 3.01
N THR A 386 -16.26 20.70 3.54
CA THR A 386 -17.20 20.63 4.66
C THR A 386 -18.46 19.84 4.29
N LEU A 387 -19.00 20.06 3.09
CA LEU A 387 -20.14 19.31 2.59
C LEU A 387 -19.83 17.81 2.42
N MET A 388 -18.61 17.46 1.95
CA MET A 388 -18.17 16.07 1.88
C MET A 388 -18.11 15.46 3.29
N ALA A 389 -17.58 16.19 4.28
CA ALA A 389 -17.56 15.73 5.66
C ALA A 389 -18.97 15.39 6.16
N THR A 390 -20.00 16.16 5.79
CA THR A 390 -21.40 15.83 6.15
C THR A 390 -21.88 14.53 5.50
N MET A 391 -21.50 14.24 4.25
CA MET A 391 -21.83 12.98 3.58
C MET A 391 -21.13 11.79 4.24
N LEU A 392 -19.84 11.94 4.58
CA LEU A 392 -19.09 10.90 5.30
C LEU A 392 -19.67 10.66 6.71
N SER A 393 -20.10 11.73 7.38
CA SER A 393 -20.80 11.63 8.68
C SER A 393 -22.12 10.88 8.55
N ASP A 394 -22.87 11.08 7.46
CA ASP A 394 -24.09 10.33 7.19
C ASP A 394 -23.82 8.84 6.92
N ILE A 395 -22.72 8.50 6.24
CA ILE A 395 -22.27 7.10 6.07
C ILE A 395 -22.02 6.46 7.44
N LEU A 396 -21.25 7.10 8.32
CA LEU A 396 -20.97 6.58 9.66
C LEU A 396 -22.25 6.41 10.48
N ARG A 397 -23.16 7.38 10.41
CA ARG A 397 -24.46 7.34 11.11
C ARG A 397 -25.32 6.17 10.63
N GLN A 398 -25.51 6.01 9.32
CA GLN A 398 -26.29 4.90 8.76
C GLN A 398 -25.58 3.53 8.90
N GLY A 399 -24.26 3.54 9.05
CA GLY A 399 -23.44 2.37 9.39
C GLY A 399 -23.49 1.97 10.87
N ASN A 400 -24.27 2.67 11.70
CA ASN A 400 -24.36 2.46 13.15
C ASN A 400 -23.01 2.60 13.88
N TYR A 401 -22.19 3.60 13.49
CA TYR A 401 -20.89 3.87 14.12
C TYR A 401 -21.01 4.31 15.59
N THR A 402 -22.11 4.99 15.94
CA THR A 402 -22.40 5.41 17.32
C THR A 402 -23.79 4.90 17.74
N THR A 403 -23.92 4.50 19.01
CA THR A 403 -25.19 4.04 19.60
C THR A 403 -25.89 5.12 20.44
N ILE A 404 -25.18 6.20 20.76
CA ILE A 404 -25.66 7.40 21.46
C ILE A 404 -25.82 8.49 20.41
N GLN A 405 -26.74 9.45 20.57
CA GLN A 405 -26.75 10.67 19.75
C GLN A 405 -25.37 11.34 19.88
N PRO A 406 -24.53 11.30 18.83
CA PRO A 406 -23.19 11.85 18.93
C PRO A 406 -23.28 13.38 18.98
N ASP A 407 -22.26 14.04 19.56
CA ASP A 407 -21.99 15.43 19.16
C ASP A 407 -21.55 15.40 17.69
N ASP A 408 -22.53 15.50 16.78
CA ASP A 408 -22.34 15.52 15.34
C ASP A 408 -21.27 16.55 14.96
N GLY A 409 -21.15 17.65 15.73
CA GLY A 409 -20.13 18.66 15.53
C GLY A 409 -18.71 18.14 15.72
N PHE A 410 -18.45 17.33 16.76
CA PHE A 410 -17.11 16.79 17.01
C PHE A 410 -16.70 15.73 15.98
N LEU A 411 -17.60 14.82 15.62
CA LEU A 411 -17.31 13.81 14.60
C LEU A 411 -17.09 14.45 13.22
N GLY A 412 -17.96 15.40 12.87
CA GLY A 412 -17.85 16.17 11.64
C GLY A 412 -16.59 17.02 11.56
N TYR A 413 -16.19 17.61 12.69
CA TYR A 413 -14.89 18.27 12.84
C TYR A 413 -13.73 17.36 12.47
N LEU A 414 -13.65 16.16 13.07
CA LEU A 414 -12.56 15.23 12.78
C LEU A 414 -12.57 14.78 11.31
N LEU A 415 -13.74 14.56 10.72
CA LEU A 415 -13.86 14.22 9.29
C LEU A 415 -13.34 15.34 8.40
N LEU A 416 -13.74 16.59 8.64
CA LEU A 416 -13.26 17.75 7.89
C LEU A 416 -11.75 17.98 8.07
N HIS A 417 -11.24 17.81 9.29
CA HIS A 417 -9.81 17.90 9.58
C HIS A 417 -9.00 16.83 8.84
N ASN A 418 -9.46 15.57 8.90
CA ASN A 418 -8.80 14.44 8.23
C ASN A 418 -8.80 14.57 6.71
N LEU A 419 -9.89 15.04 6.14
CA LEU A 419 -10.00 15.38 4.74
C LEU A 419 -8.88 16.34 4.29
N GLN A 420 -8.61 17.38 5.08
CA GLN A 420 -7.54 18.34 4.81
C GLN A 420 -6.14 17.72 4.96
N ILE A 421 -5.91 16.91 6.00
CA ILE A 421 -4.63 16.22 6.21
C ILE A 421 -4.30 15.31 5.03
N VAL A 422 -5.24 14.43 4.68
CA VAL A 422 -5.04 13.38 3.68
C VAL A 422 -4.73 13.98 2.31
N ASN A 423 -5.31 15.13 1.98
CA ASN A 423 -5.03 15.84 0.73
C ASN A 423 -3.54 16.15 0.51
N TYR A 424 -2.79 16.40 1.58
CA TYR A 424 -1.39 16.83 1.51
C TYR A 424 -0.39 15.79 2.01
N SER A 425 -0.84 14.82 2.83
CA SER A 425 0.05 13.86 3.50
C SER A 425 -0.12 12.41 3.04
N ALA A 426 -1.16 12.09 2.25
CA ALA A 426 -1.33 10.74 1.73
C ALA A 426 -0.40 10.47 0.53
N HIS A 427 -0.06 9.20 0.35
CA HIS A 427 0.82 8.72 -0.70
C HIS A 427 0.09 7.69 -1.56
N ASP A 428 0.28 7.76 -2.87
CA ASP A 428 -0.11 6.66 -3.75
C ASP A 428 0.67 5.39 -3.37
N VAL A 429 -0.06 4.30 -3.24
CA VAL A 429 0.51 2.94 -3.12
C VAL A 429 0.51 2.34 -4.51
N SER A 430 1.70 1.96 -4.98
CA SER A 430 1.90 1.50 -6.35
C SER A 430 2.50 0.10 -6.39
N GLU A 431 2.15 -0.64 -7.44
CA GLU A 431 2.84 -1.88 -7.83
C GLU A 431 3.48 -1.72 -9.21
N VAL A 432 4.46 -2.55 -9.53
CA VAL A 432 5.03 -2.64 -10.87
C VAL A 432 4.23 -3.64 -11.68
N GLN A 433 3.67 -3.23 -12.82
CA GLN A 433 2.93 -4.10 -13.73
C GLN A 433 3.69 -4.33 -15.03
N ARG A 434 3.75 -5.59 -15.48
CA ARG A 434 4.39 -6.02 -16.72
C ARG A 434 3.44 -6.86 -17.55
N LYS A 435 3.57 -6.80 -18.88
CA LYS A 435 2.89 -7.76 -19.77
C LYS A 435 3.62 -9.09 -19.87
N ARG A 436 4.95 -9.08 -19.74
CA ARG A 436 5.81 -10.29 -19.81
C ARG A 436 6.99 -10.18 -18.84
N PRO A 437 7.58 -11.29 -18.37
CA PRO A 437 8.65 -11.28 -17.38
C PRO A 437 9.86 -10.40 -17.74
N ASN A 438 10.22 -10.35 -19.02
CA ASN A 438 11.42 -9.65 -19.51
C ASN A 438 11.13 -8.25 -20.10
N GLU A 439 9.90 -7.74 -19.95
CA GLU A 439 9.53 -6.41 -20.43
C GLU A 439 9.67 -5.35 -19.32
N ALA A 440 9.83 -4.09 -19.74
CA ALA A 440 9.87 -2.97 -18.82
C ALA A 440 8.54 -2.84 -18.08
N GLY A 441 8.60 -2.84 -16.75
CA GLY A 441 7.42 -2.63 -15.92
C GLY A 441 6.99 -1.17 -15.86
N THR A 442 5.69 -0.94 -15.73
CA THR A 442 5.11 0.38 -15.43
C THR A 442 4.70 0.42 -13.98
N SER A 443 5.04 1.50 -13.27
CA SER A 443 4.56 1.71 -11.91
C SER A 443 3.13 2.25 -11.97
N VAL A 444 2.19 1.52 -11.37
CA VAL A 444 0.76 1.82 -11.42
C VAL A 444 0.25 2.03 -10.01
N ALA A 445 -0.41 3.17 -9.76
CA ALA A 445 -1.05 3.46 -8.48
C ALA A 445 -2.33 2.61 -8.35
N ILE A 446 -2.39 1.76 -7.33
CA ILE A 446 -3.52 0.84 -7.08
C ILE A 446 -4.41 1.30 -5.91
N GLY A 447 -3.93 2.28 -5.15
CA GLY A 447 -4.63 2.86 -4.02
C GLY A 447 -3.81 3.99 -3.41
N ALA A 448 -4.24 4.47 -2.26
CA ALA A 448 -3.51 5.46 -1.49
C ALA A 448 -3.50 5.08 0.00
N ALA A 449 -2.51 5.61 0.72
CA ALA A 449 -2.36 5.37 2.15
C ALA A 449 -1.65 6.52 2.86
N LEU A 450 -1.94 6.67 4.15
CA LEU A 450 -1.30 7.67 5.01
C LEU A 450 -0.22 7.01 5.87
N TYR A 451 1.00 7.50 5.75
CA TYR A 451 2.19 7.01 6.43
C TYR A 451 2.76 8.13 7.31
N PRO A 452 2.40 8.20 8.60
CA PRO A 452 2.73 9.36 9.43
C PRO A 452 4.22 9.65 9.58
N MET A 453 5.10 8.64 9.49
CA MET A 453 6.54 8.86 9.50
C MET A 453 7.04 9.32 8.13
N LEU A 454 6.60 8.67 7.04
CA LEU A 454 6.96 9.08 5.67
C LEU A 454 6.49 10.50 5.32
N ALA A 455 5.32 10.92 5.82
CA ALA A 455 4.76 12.24 5.55
C ALA A 455 5.65 13.40 6.06
N LEU A 456 6.66 13.12 6.90
CA LEU A 456 7.63 14.11 7.40
C LEU A 456 8.86 14.25 6.48
N PHE A 457 8.92 13.54 5.35
CA PHE A 457 10.00 13.70 4.37
C PHE A 457 9.61 14.76 3.35
N ASN A 458 10.28 15.91 3.38
CA ASN A 458 9.99 17.04 2.50
C ASN A 458 10.40 16.79 1.04
N HIS A 459 9.94 17.67 0.15
CA HIS A 459 10.18 17.55 -1.28
C HIS A 459 11.57 18.02 -1.74
N SER A 460 12.15 17.30 -2.71
CA SER A 460 13.17 17.79 -3.64
C SER A 460 12.88 17.30 -5.05
N CYS A 461 13.20 18.14 -6.03
CA CYS A 461 13.15 17.74 -7.44
C CYS A 461 14.33 16.85 -7.85
N ASP A 462 15.38 16.78 -7.02
CA ASP A 462 16.47 15.80 -7.04
C ASP A 462 16.48 15.04 -5.70
N PRO A 463 15.59 14.03 -5.54
CA PRO A 463 15.37 13.37 -4.27
C PRO A 463 16.58 12.57 -3.79
N GLY A 464 16.75 12.47 -2.46
CA GLY A 464 17.74 11.62 -1.81
C GLY A 464 17.34 10.17 -1.71
N ILE A 465 16.04 9.89 -1.85
CA ILE A 465 15.43 8.61 -1.50
C ILE A 465 14.46 8.12 -2.57
N VAL A 466 14.16 6.82 -2.52
CA VAL A 466 13.11 6.16 -3.28
C VAL A 466 12.20 5.41 -2.31
N ARG A 467 10.89 5.51 -2.52
CA ARG A 467 9.88 4.68 -1.87
C ARG A 467 9.41 3.55 -2.79
N TYR A 468 9.15 2.39 -2.21
CA TYR A 468 8.53 1.24 -2.86
C TYR A 468 7.70 0.45 -1.85
N PHE A 469 6.81 -0.43 -2.32
CA PHE A 469 5.79 -1.05 -1.47
C PHE A 469 5.85 -2.57 -1.52
N THR A 470 5.50 -3.23 -0.42
CA THR A 470 5.07 -4.64 -0.41
C THR A 470 3.68 -4.69 0.22
N GLY A 471 2.67 -4.93 -0.61
CA GLY A 471 1.29 -4.66 -0.24
C GLY A 471 1.13 -3.20 0.16
N THR A 472 0.59 -2.94 1.34
CA THR A 472 0.51 -1.59 1.92
C THR A 472 1.76 -1.17 2.70
N THR A 473 2.77 -2.01 2.90
CA THR A 473 3.97 -1.63 3.67
C THR A 473 4.91 -0.81 2.79
N VAL A 474 5.27 0.39 3.23
CA VAL A 474 6.25 1.23 2.52
C VAL A 474 7.67 0.94 3.01
N TYR A 475 8.60 0.96 2.06
CA TYR A 475 10.04 0.88 2.27
C TYR A 475 10.69 2.09 1.61
N VAL A 476 11.61 2.73 2.32
CA VAL A 476 12.35 3.89 1.82
C VAL A 476 13.83 3.61 1.87
N ARG A 477 14.49 3.78 0.73
CA ARG A 477 15.94 3.63 0.58
C ARG A 477 16.57 4.89 0.04
N THR A 478 17.78 5.18 0.49
CA THR A 478 18.62 6.22 -0.13
C THR A 478 19.08 5.81 -1.54
N ILE A 479 19.11 6.77 -2.46
CA ILE A 479 19.55 6.55 -3.85
C ILE A 479 20.82 7.34 -4.22
N LYS A 480 21.33 8.15 -3.29
CA LYS A 480 22.58 8.91 -3.36
C LYS A 480 23.15 9.08 -1.96
N ASN A 481 24.38 9.59 -1.85
CA ASN A 481 24.89 9.99 -0.54
C ASN A 481 24.10 11.20 -0.02
N ILE A 482 23.78 11.18 1.28
CA ILE A 482 23.15 12.30 1.98
C ILE A 482 24.06 12.66 3.15
N ALA A 483 24.61 13.86 3.12
CA ALA A 483 25.52 14.35 4.15
C ALA A 483 24.78 14.56 5.48
N ALA A 484 25.48 14.37 6.59
CA ALA A 484 24.99 14.75 7.90
C ALA A 484 24.62 16.25 7.94
N GLY A 485 23.49 16.58 8.56
CA GLY A 485 22.90 17.92 8.61
C GLY A 485 22.01 18.26 7.40
N SER A 486 22.00 17.46 6.34
CA SER A 486 21.14 17.71 5.18
C SER A 486 19.73 17.17 5.37
N ILE A 487 18.75 17.88 4.81
CA ILE A 487 17.36 17.40 4.69
C ILE A 487 17.34 16.13 3.84
N ILE A 488 16.65 15.10 4.33
CA ILE A 488 16.37 13.86 3.60
C ILE A 488 15.08 14.08 2.81
N ALA A 489 15.24 14.41 1.54
CA ALA A 489 14.10 14.79 0.70
C ALA A 489 13.60 13.63 -0.19
N GLU A 490 12.28 13.48 -0.24
CA GLU A 490 11.51 12.66 -1.17
C GLU A 490 11.11 13.46 -2.43
N ASN A 491 10.54 12.79 -3.44
CA ASN A 491 9.89 13.44 -4.57
C ASN A 491 8.35 13.38 -4.50
N TYR A 492 7.71 14.52 -4.74
CA TYR A 492 6.25 14.70 -4.73
C TYR A 492 5.65 14.70 -6.15
N GLY A 493 6.39 14.20 -7.15
CA GLY A 493 5.97 14.13 -8.54
C GLY A 493 6.98 14.74 -9.52
N PRO A 494 7.24 16.06 -9.46
CA PRO A 494 8.09 16.72 -10.45
C PRO A 494 9.58 16.45 -10.20
N LEU A 495 10.26 15.89 -11.21
CA LEU A 495 11.72 15.69 -11.24
C LEU A 495 12.33 16.67 -12.23
N TYR A 496 13.47 17.28 -11.89
CA TYR A 496 14.14 18.22 -12.80
C TYR A 496 14.56 17.57 -14.12
N MET A 497 14.86 16.26 -14.09
CA MET A 497 15.21 15.49 -15.28
C MET A 497 14.10 15.42 -16.32
N LYS A 498 12.84 15.62 -15.91
CA LYS A 498 11.65 15.46 -16.76
C LYS A 498 10.98 16.77 -17.17
N ALA A 499 11.11 17.81 -16.35
CA ALA A 499 10.39 19.06 -16.53
C ALA A 499 11.23 20.28 -16.12
N PRO A 500 11.09 21.41 -16.84
CA PRO A 500 11.80 22.65 -16.53
C PRO A 500 11.37 23.23 -15.18
N ARG A 501 12.21 24.10 -14.60
CA ARG A 501 12.00 24.68 -13.26
C ARG A 501 10.63 25.35 -13.09
N THR A 502 10.18 26.10 -14.07
CA THR A 502 8.90 26.84 -14.03
C THR A 502 7.72 25.90 -13.82
N GLU A 503 7.57 24.91 -14.69
CA GLU A 503 6.52 23.89 -14.60
C GLU A 503 6.56 23.13 -13.26
N ARG A 504 7.77 22.77 -12.79
CA ARG A 504 7.93 22.09 -11.50
C ARG A 504 7.43 22.95 -10.33
N ARG A 505 7.81 24.24 -10.29
CA ARG A 505 7.41 25.16 -9.22
C ARG A 505 5.91 25.47 -9.27
N GLU A 506 5.35 25.69 -10.46
CA GLU A 506 3.91 25.91 -10.64
C GLU A 506 3.10 24.70 -10.15
N SER A 507 3.53 23.49 -10.54
CA SER A 507 2.89 22.25 -10.10
C SER A 507 2.94 22.08 -8.58
N LEU A 508 4.09 22.34 -7.94
CA LEU A 508 4.22 22.23 -6.48
C LEU A 508 3.45 23.33 -5.74
N ALA A 509 3.46 24.56 -6.22
CA ALA A 509 2.71 25.66 -5.62
C ALA A 509 1.20 25.39 -5.65
N SER A 510 0.70 24.87 -6.78
CA SER A 510 -0.70 24.48 -6.92
C SER A 510 -1.07 23.31 -6.00
N ASN A 511 -0.25 22.26 -5.98
CA ASN A 511 -0.58 20.99 -5.33
C ASN A 511 -0.21 20.90 -3.84
N TYR A 512 0.77 21.68 -3.39
CA TYR A 512 1.35 21.57 -2.04
C TYR A 512 1.57 22.94 -1.37
N ARG A 513 1.18 24.05 -2.02
CA ARG A 513 1.15 25.40 -1.43
C ARG A 513 2.53 25.91 -0.93
N PHE A 514 3.61 25.49 -1.61
CA PHE A 514 4.97 25.97 -1.36
C PHE A 514 5.75 26.17 -2.67
N GLU A 515 6.80 26.99 -2.63
CA GLU A 515 7.75 27.14 -3.73
C GLU A 515 9.02 26.32 -3.45
N CYS A 516 9.43 25.46 -4.39
CA CYS A 516 10.59 24.60 -4.21
C CYS A 516 11.93 25.35 -4.34
N ARG A 517 12.76 25.23 -3.30
CA ARG A 517 14.10 25.79 -3.17
C ARG A 517 15.21 24.73 -3.13
N CYS A 518 14.96 23.51 -3.64
CA CYS A 518 16.03 22.52 -3.75
C CYS A 518 17.14 23.01 -4.71
N GLN A 519 18.34 22.46 -4.59
CA GLN A 519 19.50 22.84 -5.42
C GLN A 519 19.18 22.84 -6.94
N ALA A 520 18.42 21.84 -7.42
CA ALA A 520 18.02 21.76 -8.83
C ALA A 520 17.07 22.87 -9.30
N CYS A 521 16.39 23.57 -8.38
CA CYS A 521 15.55 24.73 -8.68
C CYS A 521 16.35 26.03 -8.56
N GLU A 522 17.21 26.15 -7.53
CA GLU A 522 18.01 27.36 -7.33
C GLU A 522 19.05 27.55 -8.43
N ALA A 523 19.75 26.47 -8.79
CA ALA A 523 20.76 26.47 -9.85
C ALA A 523 20.19 26.20 -11.26
N ASP A 524 18.86 26.22 -11.42
CA ASP A 524 18.13 26.02 -12.68
C ASP A 524 18.67 24.87 -13.54
N TRP A 525 18.77 23.67 -12.93
CA TRP A 525 19.37 22.52 -13.60
C TRP A 525 18.59 22.13 -14.87
N PRO A 526 19.30 21.80 -15.97
CA PRO A 526 18.67 21.41 -17.22
C PRO A 526 17.94 20.07 -17.09
N SER A 527 16.97 19.86 -17.98
CA SER A 527 16.33 18.56 -18.13
C SER A 527 17.35 17.52 -18.63
N TYR A 528 16.98 16.22 -18.59
CA TYR A 528 17.84 15.18 -19.14
C TYR A 528 18.10 15.37 -20.64
N ALA A 529 17.12 15.90 -21.39
CA ALA A 529 17.24 16.13 -22.83
C ALA A 529 18.15 17.32 -23.17
N ASP A 530 18.19 18.33 -22.30
CA ASP A 530 18.93 19.58 -22.50
C ASP A 530 20.30 19.58 -21.83
N MET A 531 20.70 18.46 -21.22
CA MET A 531 21.95 18.35 -20.49
C MET A 531 23.14 18.28 -21.44
N ASP A 532 24.08 19.21 -21.27
CA ASP A 532 25.30 19.25 -22.06
C ASP A 532 26.20 18.04 -21.75
N GLN A 533 26.53 17.27 -22.78
CA GLN A 533 27.36 16.07 -22.70
C GLN A 533 28.84 16.36 -22.96
N SER A 534 29.21 17.56 -23.42
CA SER A 534 30.62 17.95 -23.58
C SER A 534 31.24 18.51 -22.30
N VAL A 535 30.44 18.74 -21.24
CA VAL A 535 30.93 19.30 -19.97
C VAL A 535 30.77 18.28 -18.84
N ILE A 536 31.87 17.99 -18.14
CA ILE A 536 31.88 17.18 -16.91
C ILE A 536 32.02 18.10 -15.69
N ARG A 537 31.25 17.80 -14.64
CA ARG A 537 31.24 18.56 -13.39
C ARG A 537 32.03 17.81 -12.31
N PHE A 538 33.27 18.21 -12.07
CA PHE A 538 34.12 17.61 -11.04
C PHE A 538 33.90 18.28 -9.68
N ARG A 539 33.93 17.50 -8.61
CA ARG A 539 33.90 18.01 -7.24
C ARG A 539 35.25 18.66 -6.91
N CYS A 540 35.22 19.84 -6.27
CA CYS A 540 36.41 20.46 -5.72
C CYS A 540 37.10 19.55 -4.66
N THR A 541 38.43 19.59 -4.55
CA THR A 541 39.19 18.89 -3.48
C THR A 541 39.33 19.72 -2.20
N GLY A 542 38.81 20.94 -2.17
CA GLY A 542 38.84 21.79 -0.97
C GLY A 542 38.08 21.13 0.19
N PRO A 543 38.63 21.08 1.43
CA PRO A 543 38.07 20.27 2.53
C PRO A 543 36.60 20.54 2.87
N THR A 544 36.15 21.78 2.72
CA THR A 544 34.77 22.22 3.01
C THR A 544 34.07 22.77 1.76
N CYS A 545 34.70 22.67 0.59
CA CYS A 545 34.18 23.24 -0.65
C CYS A 545 33.14 22.29 -1.28
N GLN A 546 31.96 22.83 -1.59
CA GLN A 546 30.87 22.10 -2.23
C GLN A 546 30.65 22.55 -3.68
N GLU A 547 31.62 23.23 -4.29
CA GLU A 547 31.51 23.72 -5.66
C GLU A 547 31.91 22.70 -6.71
N ALA A 548 31.30 22.85 -7.89
CA ALA A 548 31.62 22.07 -9.08
C ALA A 548 32.61 22.83 -9.99
N LEU A 549 33.58 22.11 -10.53
CA LEU A 549 34.49 22.56 -11.58
C LEU A 549 33.95 22.07 -12.93
N LEU A 550 33.65 22.99 -13.84
CA LEU A 550 33.11 22.68 -15.17
C LEU A 550 34.25 22.43 -16.15
N PHE A 551 34.47 21.17 -16.50
CA PHE A 551 35.51 20.75 -17.43
C PHE A 551 34.91 20.44 -18.80
N ASP A 552 35.29 21.22 -19.81
CA ASP A 552 34.98 20.93 -21.20
C ASP A 552 35.87 19.78 -21.70
N LEU A 553 35.27 18.74 -22.28
CA LEU A 553 35.97 17.57 -22.82
C LEU A 553 36.92 17.92 -23.97
N SER A 554 36.77 19.08 -24.59
CA SER A 554 37.69 19.59 -25.61
C SER A 554 38.89 20.36 -25.03
N SER A 555 38.92 20.60 -23.71
CA SER A 555 40.00 21.31 -23.03
C SER A 555 41.30 20.50 -23.00
N GLU A 556 42.41 21.18 -23.33
CA GLU A 556 43.77 20.65 -23.15
C GLU A 556 44.37 20.98 -21.76
N CYS A 557 43.67 21.81 -20.96
CA CYS A 557 44.11 22.21 -19.62
C CYS A 557 43.42 21.37 -18.55
N TYR A 558 44.16 20.40 -17.98
CA TYR A 558 43.67 19.48 -16.95
C TYR A 558 43.89 19.99 -15.52
N THR A 559 44.28 21.24 -15.34
CA THR A 559 44.47 21.84 -14.01
C THR A 559 43.53 23.02 -13.88
N MET A 560 42.57 22.91 -12.95
CA MET A 560 41.55 23.94 -12.74
C MET A 560 41.69 24.54 -11.35
N ARG A 561 41.54 25.87 -11.25
CA ARG A 561 41.44 26.57 -9.98
C ARG A 561 39.96 26.76 -9.63
N CYS A 562 39.56 26.40 -8.43
CA CYS A 562 38.20 26.62 -7.95
C CYS A 562 37.98 28.10 -7.62
N ASP A 563 36.97 28.71 -8.21
CA ASP A 563 36.68 30.14 -8.01
C ASP A 563 36.22 30.46 -6.59
N ALA A 564 35.58 29.51 -5.90
CA ALA A 564 35.04 29.74 -4.55
C ALA A 564 36.08 29.61 -3.43
N CYS A 565 36.95 28.60 -3.49
CA CYS A 565 37.92 28.33 -2.42
C CYS A 565 39.38 28.54 -2.84
N GLY A 566 39.64 28.80 -4.11
CA GLY A 566 40.98 29.01 -4.66
C GLY A 566 41.82 27.74 -4.81
N GLN A 567 41.32 26.58 -4.39
CA GLN A 567 42.01 25.29 -4.48
C GLN A 567 42.26 24.90 -5.94
N THR A 568 43.50 24.50 -6.24
CA THR A 568 43.85 23.91 -7.53
C THR A 568 43.55 22.42 -7.51
N VAL A 569 42.87 21.94 -8.56
CA VAL A 569 42.43 20.55 -8.73
C VAL A 569 43.01 19.99 -10.02
N ASP A 570 43.67 18.84 -9.92
CA ASP A 570 44.13 18.06 -11.08
C ASP A 570 42.96 17.22 -11.61
N ILE A 571 42.40 17.64 -12.74
CA ILE A 571 41.29 16.95 -13.42
C ILE A 571 41.75 15.64 -14.06
N MET A 572 43.01 15.54 -14.50
CA MET A 572 43.53 14.30 -15.08
C MET A 572 43.57 13.19 -14.03
N GLU A 573 43.96 13.52 -12.79
CA GLU A 573 43.87 12.59 -11.66
C GLU A 573 42.42 12.11 -11.44
N ARG A 574 41.45 13.03 -11.44
CA ARG A 574 40.03 12.69 -11.28
C ARG A 574 39.51 11.77 -12.39
N ILE A 575 39.89 12.01 -13.64
CA ILE A 575 39.54 11.17 -14.79
C ILE A 575 40.14 9.76 -14.64
N ARG A 576 41.40 9.65 -14.21
CA ARG A 576 42.05 8.36 -13.95
C ARG A 576 41.31 7.57 -12.88
N LEU A 577 40.89 8.20 -11.78
CA LEU A 577 40.10 7.52 -10.74
C LEU A 577 38.80 6.92 -11.29
N LEU A 578 38.10 7.64 -12.19
CA LEU A 578 36.90 7.11 -12.84
C LEU A 578 37.21 5.95 -13.80
N GLN A 579 38.34 6.01 -14.51
CA GLN A 579 38.79 4.94 -15.41
C GLN A 579 39.22 3.69 -14.64
N GLU A 580 40.01 3.84 -13.58
CA GLU A 580 40.47 2.75 -12.70
C GLU A 580 39.31 2.06 -11.98
N ALA A 581 38.26 2.82 -11.64
CA ALA A 581 37.03 2.25 -11.11
C ALA A 581 36.25 1.38 -12.12
N ASN A 582 36.62 1.43 -13.41
CA ASN A 582 36.03 0.67 -14.51
C ASN A 582 34.49 0.82 -14.58
N MET A 583 34.03 2.08 -14.51
CA MET A 583 32.62 2.43 -14.30
C MET A 583 31.68 1.87 -15.37
N VAL A 584 32.09 1.86 -16.64
CA VAL A 584 31.31 1.29 -17.74
C VAL A 584 31.07 -0.21 -17.54
N SER A 585 32.12 -0.96 -17.20
CA SER A 585 32.02 -2.41 -16.96
C SER A 585 31.10 -2.70 -15.78
N ARG A 586 31.26 -1.98 -14.67
CA ARG A 586 30.38 -2.12 -13.49
C ARG A 586 28.93 -1.82 -13.80
N PHE A 587 28.66 -0.77 -14.58
CA PHE A 587 27.31 -0.39 -14.96
C PHE A 587 26.65 -1.46 -15.86
N ASN A 588 27.41 -2.02 -16.80
CA ASN A 588 26.95 -3.11 -17.66
C ASN A 588 26.66 -4.38 -16.85
N GLU A 589 27.53 -4.73 -15.89
CA GLU A 589 27.30 -5.86 -14.96
C GLU A 589 26.03 -5.66 -14.14
N ALA A 590 25.83 -4.46 -13.54
CA ALA A 590 24.64 -4.14 -12.78
C ALA A 590 23.36 -4.24 -13.63
N SER A 591 23.42 -3.73 -14.86
CA SER A 591 22.30 -3.77 -15.81
C SER A 591 21.98 -5.20 -16.25
N HIS A 592 23.01 -6.04 -16.44
CA HIS A 592 22.83 -7.45 -16.73
C HIS A 592 22.15 -8.19 -15.58
N LEU A 593 22.66 -8.02 -14.34
CA LEU A 593 22.08 -8.60 -13.13
C LEU A 593 20.60 -8.22 -12.98
N TYR A 594 20.25 -6.96 -13.24
CA TYR A 594 18.87 -6.50 -13.24
C TYR A 594 18.02 -7.24 -14.30
N SER A 595 18.52 -7.36 -15.54
CA SER A 595 17.79 -8.00 -16.64
C SER A 595 17.48 -9.49 -16.43
N VAL A 596 18.29 -10.18 -15.61
CA VAL A 596 18.10 -11.60 -15.28
C VAL A 596 17.39 -11.82 -13.94
N GLY A 597 16.90 -10.75 -13.29
CA GLY A 597 16.09 -10.82 -12.08
C GLY A 597 16.86 -10.82 -10.75
N PHE A 598 18.19 -10.61 -10.75
CA PHE A 598 18.98 -10.51 -9.52
C PHE A 598 18.98 -9.08 -8.95
N PHE A 599 17.79 -8.60 -8.57
CA PHE A 599 17.57 -7.19 -8.21
C PHE A 599 18.39 -6.71 -7.00
N GLU A 600 18.52 -7.49 -5.93
CA GLU A 600 19.36 -7.12 -4.76
C GLU A 600 20.85 -6.96 -5.11
N GLN A 601 21.36 -7.83 -6.00
CA GLN A 601 22.76 -7.79 -6.44
C GLN A 601 22.99 -6.59 -7.37
N ALA A 602 22.07 -6.37 -8.32
CA ALA A 602 22.09 -5.21 -9.20
C ALA A 602 22.03 -3.89 -8.40
N LEU A 603 21.12 -3.82 -7.42
CA LEU A 603 20.97 -2.70 -6.50
C LEU A 603 22.28 -2.38 -5.76
N SER A 604 22.93 -3.41 -5.21
CA SER A 604 24.22 -3.27 -4.52
C SER A 604 25.33 -2.74 -5.44
N LYS A 605 25.36 -3.20 -6.70
CA LYS A 605 26.33 -2.74 -7.70
C LYS A 605 26.07 -1.29 -8.11
N TYR A 606 24.83 -0.91 -8.40
CA TYR A 606 24.50 0.49 -8.69
C TYR A 606 24.81 1.40 -7.50
N ALA A 607 24.53 0.98 -6.26
CA ALA A 607 24.89 1.74 -5.07
C ALA A 607 26.41 1.98 -4.93
N ALA A 608 27.23 0.97 -5.26
CA ALA A 608 28.67 1.10 -5.25
C ALA A 608 29.18 2.06 -6.34
N ILE A 609 28.58 2.03 -7.54
CA ILE A 609 28.85 2.97 -8.63
C ILE A 609 28.51 4.40 -8.17
N MET A 610 27.31 4.59 -7.60
CA MET A 610 26.85 5.87 -7.07
C MET A 610 27.81 6.45 -6.03
N ALA A 611 28.25 5.61 -5.08
CA ALA A 611 29.18 6.03 -4.04
C ALA A 611 30.53 6.52 -4.58
N ILE A 612 31.04 5.92 -5.65
CA ILE A 612 32.28 6.35 -6.32
C ILE A 612 32.05 7.67 -7.07
N MET A 613 30.96 7.76 -7.82
CA MET A 613 30.69 8.97 -8.60
C MET A 613 30.50 10.20 -7.69
N ASP A 614 29.75 10.08 -6.60
CA ASP A 614 29.51 11.19 -5.65
C ASP A 614 30.80 11.76 -5.03
N GLN A 615 31.86 10.96 -4.93
CA GLN A 615 33.16 11.40 -4.41
C GLN A 615 33.95 12.27 -5.41
N ILE A 616 33.73 12.06 -6.71
CA ILE A 616 34.54 12.65 -7.79
C ILE A 616 33.77 13.71 -8.56
N LEU A 617 32.47 13.51 -8.76
CA LEU A 617 31.59 14.30 -9.62
C LEU A 617 30.52 15.03 -8.79
N MET A 618 29.90 16.01 -9.43
CA MET A 618 28.84 16.85 -8.86
C MET A 618 27.65 16.92 -9.81
N PRO A 619 26.41 16.60 -9.38
CA PRO A 619 25.24 16.74 -10.23
C PRO A 619 25.00 18.19 -10.70
N PRO A 620 24.29 18.39 -11.82
CA PRO A 620 23.65 17.37 -12.65
C PRO A 620 24.59 16.82 -13.74
N TYR A 621 24.57 15.50 -13.98
CA TYR A 621 25.23 14.84 -15.12
C TYR A 621 24.53 13.51 -15.46
N ARG A 622 24.60 13.10 -16.72
CA ARG A 622 23.77 12.02 -17.28
C ARG A 622 23.92 10.69 -16.54
N ASP A 623 25.16 10.24 -16.30
CA ASP A 623 25.45 8.93 -15.72
C ASP A 623 24.98 8.82 -14.26
N TYR A 624 24.96 9.94 -13.54
CA TYR A 624 24.35 10.03 -12.21
C TYR A 624 22.91 9.56 -12.24
N HIS A 625 22.14 10.13 -13.18
CA HIS A 625 20.71 9.87 -13.30
C HIS A 625 20.45 8.44 -13.73
N LEU A 626 21.23 7.92 -14.67
CA LEU A 626 21.12 6.52 -15.08
C LEU A 626 21.35 5.57 -13.90
N CYS A 627 22.33 5.88 -13.04
CA CYS A 627 22.59 5.10 -11.84
C CYS A 627 21.47 5.24 -10.78
N GLN A 628 20.98 6.46 -10.51
CA GLN A 628 19.81 6.68 -9.64
C GLN A 628 18.58 5.90 -10.14
N GLN A 629 18.32 5.90 -11.45
CA GLN A 629 17.23 5.13 -12.06
C GLN A 629 17.45 3.62 -11.95
N GLY A 630 18.70 3.14 -12.07
CA GLY A 630 19.06 1.74 -11.82
C GLY A 630 18.71 1.29 -10.40
N ILE A 631 19.13 2.07 -9.38
CA ILE A 631 18.78 1.85 -7.97
C ILE A 631 17.27 1.85 -7.79
N ARG A 632 16.58 2.88 -8.32
CA ARG A 632 15.12 3.01 -8.22
C ARG A 632 14.39 1.81 -8.82
N ARG A 633 14.75 1.36 -10.02
CA ARG A 633 14.12 0.20 -10.67
C ARG A 633 14.29 -1.07 -9.86
N CYS A 634 15.52 -1.34 -9.37
CA CYS A 634 15.76 -2.48 -8.50
C CYS A 634 14.87 -2.43 -7.25
N CYS A 635 14.76 -1.26 -6.60
CA CYS A 635 13.90 -1.11 -5.41
C CYS A 635 12.43 -1.38 -5.72
N LEU A 636 11.90 -0.85 -6.83
CA LEU A 636 10.51 -1.10 -7.23
C LEU A 636 10.25 -2.58 -7.50
N ASP A 637 11.22 -3.29 -8.10
CA ASP A 637 11.12 -4.72 -8.39
C ASP A 637 11.33 -5.66 -7.20
N LEU A 638 11.94 -5.15 -6.13
CA LEU A 638 11.93 -5.81 -4.82
C LEU A 638 10.60 -5.65 -4.08
N GLY A 639 9.73 -4.75 -4.56
CA GLY A 639 8.39 -4.52 -4.04
C GLY A 639 7.30 -5.38 -4.69
N SER A 640 6.07 -4.93 -4.56
CA SER A 640 4.90 -5.51 -5.22
C SER A 640 5.06 -5.40 -6.73
N CYS A 641 5.09 -6.56 -7.38
CA CYS A 641 5.24 -6.70 -8.82
C CYS A 641 4.22 -7.71 -9.33
N TYR A 642 3.55 -7.37 -10.43
CA TYR A 642 2.64 -8.20 -11.18
C TYR A 642 3.12 -8.36 -12.62
N VAL A 643 3.11 -9.60 -13.09
CA VAL A 643 3.32 -9.94 -14.50
C VAL A 643 2.03 -10.56 -15.00
N GLU A 644 1.44 -9.98 -16.03
CA GLU A 644 0.30 -10.55 -16.72
C GLU A 644 0.70 -11.92 -17.27
N CYS A 645 0.00 -12.97 -16.84
CA CYS A 645 0.15 -14.27 -17.47
C CYS A 645 -0.32 -14.11 -18.91
N PRO A 646 0.48 -14.50 -19.93
CA PRO A 646 -0.03 -14.53 -21.29
C PRO A 646 -1.25 -15.45 -21.27
N ASN A 647 -2.41 -14.92 -21.69
CA ASN A 647 -3.55 -15.78 -21.97
C ASN A 647 -3.03 -16.91 -22.84
N THR A 648 -3.13 -18.14 -22.35
CA THR A 648 -3.05 -19.31 -23.21
C THR A 648 -4.34 -19.35 -24.03
N GLU A 649 -4.51 -18.37 -24.91
CA GLU A 649 -5.27 -18.59 -26.13
C GLU A 649 -4.41 -19.53 -26.97
N LYS A 650 -4.60 -20.83 -26.74
CA LYS A 650 -4.25 -21.89 -27.65
C LYS A 650 -5.49 -22.35 -28.37
#